data_AF-A0A4W6FQZ2-F1
#
_entry.id   AF-A0A4W6FQZ2-F1
#
_cell.length_a   1.000
_cell.length_b   1.000
_cell.length_c   1.000
_cell.angle_alpha   90.00
_cell.angle_beta   90.00
_cell.angle_gamma   90.00
#
_symmetry.space_group_name_H-M   'P 1'
#
loop_
_entity.id
_entity.type
_entity.pdbx_description
1 polymer ?
#
loop_
_entity_poly.entity_id
_entity_poly.type
_entity_poly.pdbx_seq_one_letter_code
_entity_poly.pdbx_strand_id
1 'polypeptide(L)'
;MPHVLRFGGIFESIESGPSGAEELAFKFALNTINRNRTLLPNTTLTYDIQRINIFDSFEASRKACDQLSLGVAAIFGPSHSSSANAVQSICNALGVPHIQTKWKHQVSDNRDSYYVSLYPDFSSLSRAILDLVHFFKWRTVTVVYDDSTGLIRLQELIKAPSRYNIRLKIRQLPTETKDAKPLLKEMKKAKEFHVIFDCGHEMAAWILKQALAMGMMTEYYHYIFTTLDLFALDMEPYRYSGVNMTGFRILNTENSQVSSIIEKWSMERLQAPPKPDSGLLDGFMTTDAALMYDAVHVVAVAVQQSQQITVSSLQCNRHKPWRFGGRFISLIKEAHWDGLTGHFDLDVISLKEEGLEKEEPYVMFKKSDKPLYGNDRFEGYCIDLLRELSAILGFRYEVRLVEDGKYGALDESTGQWNGMVRELMDHKADLAVAPLAITYVREKVIDFSKPFMTLGISILYRKPNGTNPGVFSFLNPLSPDIWMYILLACLGVSCVLFVIARFSPYEWYNPHPCNPDSDVVENNFTLLNSFWFGVGALMQQGSELMPKALSTRIVGGIWWFFTLIIISSYTANLAAFLTVERMESPIDSADDLAKQTKILYGVVEDGATMTFFKKTKISTYDKMWEFMNSRRQSVMVKNVEEGIQRVLTSDYAFLMESTTIEFVTQRNCNLTQIGGLIDSKAYGVGTPMGSPYRDKITIAILQLQEEGKLHMMKEKWWRGNGCPEEESKEASALGVQNIGGIFIVLAAGLVLSVFVAVGEVLYKSKQNAQLEKCLVSLLCISIFFRSILKQYSNLH
;
A
#
# COMPACT_ATOMS: atom_id res chain seq x y z
N MET A 1 -10.38 -37.56 -32.55
CA MET A 1 -9.80 -38.63 -31.69
C MET A 1 -9.68 -38.07 -30.28
N PRO A 2 -9.99 -38.83 -29.22
CA PRO A 2 -9.78 -38.37 -27.86
C PRO A 2 -8.30 -38.03 -27.64
N HIS A 3 -8.03 -36.91 -26.95
CA HIS A 3 -6.66 -36.49 -26.67
C HIS A 3 -6.06 -37.44 -25.61
N VAL A 4 -4.91 -38.04 -25.88
CA VAL A 4 -4.26 -38.98 -24.94
C VAL A 4 -3.05 -38.29 -24.32
N LEU A 5 -3.04 -38.19 -23.00
CA LEU A 5 -1.91 -37.64 -22.23
C LEU A 5 -1.25 -38.77 -21.45
N ARG A 6 0.09 -38.78 -21.36
CA ARG A 6 0.84 -39.81 -20.65
C ARG A 6 1.58 -39.23 -19.44
N PHE A 7 1.46 -39.88 -18.29
CA PHE A 7 2.27 -39.58 -17.10
C PHE A 7 3.36 -40.65 -16.91
N GLY A 8 4.55 -40.22 -16.53
CA GLY A 8 5.64 -41.13 -16.17
C GLY A 8 5.64 -41.38 -14.66
N GLY A 9 5.78 -42.62 -14.24
CA GLY A 9 6.02 -42.99 -12.86
C GLY A 9 7.33 -43.78 -12.76
N ILE A 10 8.20 -43.39 -11.83
CA ILE A 10 9.43 -44.12 -11.51
C ILE A 10 9.33 -44.56 -10.05
N PHE A 11 9.26 -45.87 -9.82
CA PHE A 11 9.09 -46.44 -8.48
C PHE A 11 10.22 -47.38 -8.13
N GLU A 12 10.65 -47.33 -6.87
CA GLU A 12 11.71 -48.18 -6.35
C GLU A 12 11.13 -49.53 -5.88
N SER A 13 11.78 -50.62 -6.26
CA SER A 13 11.39 -51.97 -5.88
C SER A 13 12.63 -52.85 -5.69
N ILE A 14 12.57 -53.76 -4.73
CA ILE A 14 13.58 -54.82 -4.58
C ILE A 14 13.24 -55.88 -5.61
N GLU A 15 14.20 -56.27 -6.46
CA GLU A 15 14.03 -57.14 -7.63
C GLU A 15 13.02 -58.28 -7.40
N SER A 16 12.02 -58.38 -8.28
CA SER A 16 10.89 -59.34 -8.25
C SER A 16 9.88 -59.22 -7.09
N GLY A 17 9.92 -58.15 -6.31
CA GLY A 17 8.93 -57.87 -5.26
C GLY A 17 7.54 -57.46 -5.80
N PRO A 18 6.47 -57.63 -5.00
CA PRO A 18 5.14 -57.14 -5.33
C PRO A 18 5.14 -55.60 -5.45
N SER A 19 4.25 -55.08 -6.32
CA SER A 19 4.07 -53.65 -6.56
C SER A 19 3.95 -52.87 -5.24
N GLY A 20 4.70 -51.78 -5.11
CA GLY A 20 4.62 -50.91 -3.94
C GLY A 20 3.25 -50.24 -3.79
N ALA A 21 2.92 -49.79 -2.58
CA ALA A 21 1.65 -49.09 -2.32
C ALA A 21 1.53 -47.81 -3.16
N GLU A 22 2.64 -47.10 -3.40
CA GLU A 22 2.70 -45.90 -4.25
C GLU A 22 2.38 -46.21 -5.72
N GLU A 23 2.97 -47.28 -6.28
CA GLU A 23 2.70 -47.72 -7.67
C GLU A 23 1.23 -48.08 -7.85
N LEU A 24 0.65 -48.79 -6.87
CA LEU A 24 -0.76 -49.16 -6.87
C LEU A 24 -1.66 -47.92 -6.75
N ALA A 25 -1.33 -46.98 -5.88
CA ALA A 25 -2.08 -45.73 -5.69
C ALA A 25 -2.08 -44.88 -6.96
N PHE A 26 -0.94 -44.80 -7.64
CA PHE A 26 -0.81 -44.10 -8.92
C PHE A 26 -1.73 -44.72 -10.01
N LYS A 27 -1.74 -46.05 -10.14
CA LYS A 27 -2.65 -46.75 -11.07
C LYS A 27 -4.12 -46.56 -10.68
N PHE A 28 -4.42 -46.66 -9.38
CA PHE A 28 -5.77 -46.50 -8.85
C PHE A 28 -6.32 -45.10 -9.11
N ALA A 29 -5.53 -44.05 -8.87
CA ALA A 29 -5.93 -42.67 -9.13
C ALA A 29 -6.24 -42.43 -10.61
N LEU A 30 -5.37 -42.90 -11.51
CA LEU A 30 -5.57 -42.75 -12.96
C LEU A 30 -6.80 -43.52 -13.46
N ASN A 31 -7.00 -44.75 -12.98
CA ASN A 31 -8.19 -45.53 -13.32
C ASN A 31 -9.46 -44.87 -12.79
N THR A 32 -9.41 -44.26 -11.59
CA THR A 32 -10.53 -43.56 -10.99
C THR A 32 -10.92 -42.32 -11.81
N ILE A 33 -9.94 -41.51 -12.23
CA ILE A 33 -10.18 -40.33 -13.09
C ILE A 33 -10.69 -40.75 -14.48
N ASN A 34 -10.12 -41.80 -15.09
CA ASN A 34 -10.57 -42.25 -16.41
C ASN A 34 -11.98 -42.89 -16.39
N ARG A 35 -12.36 -43.56 -15.30
CA ARG A 35 -13.71 -44.08 -15.07
C ARG A 35 -14.70 -42.93 -14.83
N ASN A 36 -14.30 -41.92 -14.05
CA ASN A 36 -15.13 -40.77 -13.72
C ASN A 36 -14.82 -39.56 -14.63
N ARG A 37 -15.48 -39.49 -15.78
CA ARG A 37 -15.24 -38.46 -16.81
C ARG A 37 -15.73 -37.04 -16.46
N THR A 38 -15.96 -36.74 -15.18
CA THR A 38 -16.34 -35.39 -14.71
C THR A 38 -15.20 -34.39 -14.85
N LEU A 39 -13.97 -34.80 -14.50
CA LEU A 39 -12.77 -33.95 -14.56
C LEU A 39 -12.27 -33.75 -15.99
N LEU A 40 -12.16 -34.82 -16.77
CA LEU A 40 -11.59 -34.80 -18.12
C LEU A 40 -12.49 -35.55 -19.11
N PRO A 41 -13.48 -34.87 -19.74
CA PRO A 41 -14.42 -35.55 -20.65
C PRO A 41 -13.80 -35.92 -22.00
N ASN A 42 -12.84 -35.13 -22.49
CA ASN A 42 -12.26 -35.24 -23.83
C ASN A 42 -10.81 -35.76 -23.85
N THR A 43 -10.21 -35.96 -22.68
CA THR A 43 -8.82 -36.37 -22.50
C THR A 43 -8.75 -37.68 -21.75
N THR A 44 -7.96 -38.64 -22.25
CA THR A 44 -7.72 -39.93 -21.59
C THR A 44 -6.32 -39.92 -21.01
N LEU A 45 -6.19 -40.19 -19.71
CA LEU A 45 -4.89 -40.25 -19.04
C LEU A 45 -4.32 -41.66 -19.16
N THR A 46 -3.08 -41.78 -19.60
CA THR A 46 -2.32 -43.04 -19.66
C THR A 46 -1.07 -42.91 -18.81
N TYR A 47 -0.43 -44.04 -18.49
CA TYR A 47 0.79 -44.04 -17.71
C TYR A 47 1.87 -44.93 -18.31
N ASP A 48 3.12 -44.57 -18.03
CA ASP A 48 4.28 -45.45 -18.19
C ASP A 48 4.93 -45.62 -16.82
N ILE A 49 5.19 -46.86 -16.41
CA ILE A 49 5.74 -47.18 -15.08
C ILE A 49 7.08 -47.88 -15.27
N GLN A 50 8.12 -47.31 -14.68
CA GLN A 50 9.46 -47.88 -14.64
C GLN A 50 9.80 -48.27 -13.20
N ARG A 51 10.37 -49.46 -13.05
CA ARG A 51 10.89 -49.96 -11.76
C ARG A 51 12.40 -49.86 -11.75
N ILE A 52 12.94 -49.38 -10.65
CA ILE A 52 14.39 -49.21 -10.43
C ILE A 52 14.78 -49.79 -9.07
N ASN A 53 16.06 -50.11 -8.92
CA ASN A 53 16.61 -50.52 -7.63
C ASN A 53 16.76 -49.32 -6.67
N ILE A 54 16.59 -49.58 -5.37
CA ILE A 54 16.79 -48.55 -4.33
C ILE A 54 18.26 -48.07 -4.40
N PHE A 55 18.48 -46.76 -4.27
CA PHE A 55 19.78 -46.09 -4.34
C PHE A 55 20.43 -45.98 -5.74
N ASP A 56 19.83 -46.53 -6.80
CA ASP A 56 20.40 -46.44 -8.16
C ASP A 56 19.93 -45.17 -8.91
N SER A 57 20.63 -44.06 -8.65
CA SER A 57 20.38 -42.78 -9.33
C SER A 57 20.70 -42.78 -10.84
N PHE A 58 21.58 -43.69 -11.29
CA PHE A 58 21.95 -43.79 -12.70
C PHE A 58 20.83 -44.47 -13.48
N GLU A 59 20.28 -45.55 -12.94
CA GLU A 59 19.13 -46.21 -13.53
C GLU A 59 17.91 -45.29 -13.56
N ALA A 60 17.66 -44.54 -12.47
CA ALA A 60 16.59 -43.53 -12.41
C ALA A 60 16.73 -42.49 -13.55
N SER A 61 17.95 -42.00 -13.78
CA SER A 61 18.25 -41.03 -14.85
C SER A 61 17.98 -41.60 -16.24
N ARG A 62 18.42 -42.84 -16.50
CA ARG A 62 18.19 -43.53 -17.78
C ARG A 62 16.70 -43.71 -18.03
N LYS A 63 15.96 -44.19 -17.03
CA LYS A 63 14.50 -44.41 -17.12
C LYS A 63 13.71 -43.12 -17.30
N ALA A 64 14.12 -42.03 -16.64
CA ALA A 64 13.54 -40.71 -16.88
C ALA A 64 13.75 -40.27 -18.34
N CYS A 65 14.94 -40.49 -18.91
CA CYS A 65 15.21 -40.18 -20.31
C CYS A 65 14.38 -41.04 -21.28
N ASP A 66 14.18 -42.32 -20.99
CA ASP A 66 13.29 -43.19 -21.76
C ASP A 66 11.86 -42.64 -21.75
N GLN A 67 11.34 -42.23 -20.59
CA GLN A 67 10.00 -41.64 -20.46
C GLN A 67 9.87 -40.29 -21.18
N LEU A 68 10.88 -39.43 -21.11
CA LEU A 68 10.89 -38.16 -21.83
C LEU A 68 10.94 -38.37 -23.35
N SER A 69 11.63 -39.41 -23.82
CA SER A 69 11.64 -39.79 -25.24
C SER A 69 10.27 -40.29 -25.72
N LEU A 70 9.48 -40.91 -24.84
CA LEU A 70 8.11 -41.32 -25.10
C LEU A 70 7.10 -40.15 -25.10
N GLY A 71 7.49 -39.00 -24.54
CA GLY A 71 6.62 -37.82 -24.41
C GLY A 71 5.64 -37.92 -23.25
N VAL A 72 6.15 -37.79 -22.02
CA VAL A 72 5.34 -37.69 -20.79
C VAL A 72 5.10 -36.23 -20.38
N ALA A 73 3.94 -35.94 -19.80
CA ALA A 73 3.56 -34.59 -19.37
C ALA A 73 4.09 -34.21 -17.98
N ALA A 74 4.27 -35.20 -17.11
CA ALA A 74 4.83 -35.06 -15.77
C ALA A 74 5.46 -36.39 -15.35
N ILE A 75 6.45 -36.33 -14.46
CA ILE A 75 7.13 -37.50 -13.87
C ILE A 75 6.85 -37.52 -12.37
N PHE A 76 6.35 -38.65 -11.87
CA PHE A 76 6.04 -38.91 -10.46
C PHE A 76 7.07 -39.85 -9.84
N GLY A 77 7.54 -39.50 -8.64
CA GLY A 77 8.62 -40.24 -7.96
C GLY A 77 9.98 -40.01 -8.63
N PRO A 78 11.07 -40.65 -8.16
CA PRO A 78 11.14 -41.75 -7.19
C PRO A 78 11.16 -41.34 -5.71
N SER A 79 11.10 -42.33 -4.82
CA SER A 79 10.92 -42.16 -3.37
C SER A 79 12.23 -41.82 -2.63
N HIS A 80 13.37 -42.39 -3.03
CA HIS A 80 14.66 -42.09 -2.41
C HIS A 80 15.26 -40.75 -2.88
N SER A 81 15.90 -40.03 -1.96
CA SER A 81 16.45 -38.69 -2.19
C SER A 81 17.52 -38.64 -3.29
N SER A 82 18.41 -39.63 -3.37
CA SER A 82 19.48 -39.67 -4.39
C SER A 82 18.92 -39.83 -5.81
N SER A 83 17.98 -40.77 -5.99
CA SER A 83 17.29 -41.03 -7.25
C SER A 83 16.46 -39.81 -7.67
N ALA A 84 15.74 -39.20 -6.71
CA ALA A 84 14.91 -38.02 -6.95
C ALA A 84 15.75 -36.79 -7.35
N ASN A 85 16.97 -36.63 -6.81
CA ASN A 85 17.88 -35.55 -7.21
C ASN A 85 18.29 -35.64 -8.67
N ALA A 86 18.59 -36.85 -9.14
CA ALA A 86 19.01 -37.06 -10.52
C ALA A 86 17.87 -36.78 -11.50
N VAL A 87 16.65 -37.27 -11.19
CA VAL A 87 15.44 -36.99 -11.97
C VAL A 87 15.10 -35.49 -11.94
N GLN A 88 15.19 -34.84 -10.78
CA GLN A 88 14.94 -33.41 -10.63
C GLN A 88 15.85 -32.56 -11.54
N SER A 89 17.14 -32.89 -11.60
CA SER A 89 18.11 -32.17 -12.43
C SER A 89 17.72 -32.22 -13.91
N ILE A 90 17.33 -33.40 -14.39
CA ILE A 90 16.88 -33.63 -15.78
C ILE A 90 15.57 -32.88 -16.06
N CYS A 91 14.60 -32.99 -15.16
CA CYS A 91 13.30 -32.30 -15.25
C CYS A 91 13.44 -30.77 -15.30
N ASN A 92 14.32 -30.20 -14.46
CA ASN A 92 14.59 -28.77 -14.44
C ASN A 92 15.26 -28.30 -15.74
N ALA A 93 16.20 -29.09 -16.28
CA ALA A 93 16.89 -28.77 -17.54
C ALA A 93 15.98 -28.86 -18.78
N LEU A 94 15.01 -29.78 -18.77
CA LEU A 94 14.11 -30.02 -19.91
C LEU A 94 12.72 -29.37 -19.75
N GLY A 95 12.48 -28.66 -18.65
CA GLY A 95 11.23 -27.97 -18.38
C GLY A 95 10.04 -28.90 -18.20
N VAL A 96 10.23 -30.07 -17.57
CA VAL A 96 9.15 -31.03 -17.30
C VAL A 96 8.87 -31.05 -15.79
N PRO A 97 7.59 -30.96 -15.35
CA PRO A 97 7.26 -31.03 -13.93
C PRO A 97 7.65 -32.36 -13.30
N HIS A 98 8.38 -32.28 -12.18
CA HIS A 98 8.67 -33.41 -11.30
C HIS A 98 7.81 -33.34 -10.04
N ILE A 99 6.98 -34.36 -9.83
CA ILE A 99 6.04 -34.45 -8.71
C ILE A 99 6.59 -35.40 -7.65
N GLN A 100 6.81 -34.87 -6.45
CA GLN A 100 7.40 -35.57 -5.33
C GLN A 100 6.36 -35.77 -4.22
N THR A 101 6.27 -36.99 -3.71
CA THR A 101 5.37 -37.36 -2.61
C THR A 101 6.12 -37.70 -1.33
N LYS A 102 7.46 -37.70 -1.34
CA LYS A 102 8.30 -37.87 -0.16
C LYS A 102 9.13 -36.64 0.10
N TRP A 103 9.49 -36.49 1.36
CA TRP A 103 10.37 -35.42 1.77
C TRP A 103 11.78 -35.56 1.22
N LYS A 104 12.36 -34.41 0.92
CA LYS A 104 13.75 -34.25 0.57
C LYS A 104 14.30 -33.01 1.25
N HIS A 105 15.55 -33.09 1.70
CA HIS A 105 16.28 -31.91 2.14
C HIS A 105 16.57 -30.99 0.94
N GLN A 106 15.95 -29.80 0.95
CA GLN A 106 16.23 -28.76 -0.02
C GLN A 106 17.46 -27.98 0.42
N VAL A 107 18.54 -28.05 -0.38
CA VAL A 107 19.71 -27.21 -0.19
C VAL A 107 19.37 -25.82 -0.75
N SER A 108 19.45 -24.79 0.07
CA SER A 108 19.02 -23.41 -0.22
C SER A 108 19.67 -22.76 -1.45
N ASP A 109 20.71 -23.37 -2.02
CA ASP A 109 21.41 -22.86 -3.21
C ASP A 109 20.78 -23.28 -4.55
N ASN A 110 19.88 -24.27 -4.58
CA ASN A 110 19.28 -24.74 -5.84
C ASN A 110 17.95 -24.01 -6.12
N ARG A 111 17.98 -23.05 -7.06
CA ARG A 111 16.78 -22.44 -7.66
C ARG A 111 16.08 -23.43 -8.62
N ASP A 112 15.67 -24.59 -8.11
CA ASP A 112 14.91 -25.56 -8.88
C ASP A 112 13.49 -25.00 -9.13
N SER A 113 13.05 -24.98 -10.39
CA SER A 113 11.79 -24.30 -10.75
C SER A 113 10.67 -25.27 -11.16
N TYR A 114 11.03 -26.41 -11.75
CA TYR A 114 10.12 -27.42 -12.29
C TYR A 114 9.89 -28.60 -11.34
N TYR A 115 9.52 -28.32 -10.09
CA TYR A 115 9.10 -29.36 -9.14
C TYR A 115 7.94 -28.92 -8.26
N VAL A 116 7.21 -29.92 -7.75
CA VAL A 116 6.16 -29.77 -6.74
C VAL A 116 6.32 -30.90 -5.73
N SER A 117 6.32 -30.55 -4.44
CA SER A 117 6.29 -31.52 -3.34
C SER A 117 4.92 -31.47 -2.69
N LEU A 118 4.24 -32.61 -2.62
CA LEU A 118 2.99 -32.76 -1.87
C LEU A 118 3.22 -33.16 -0.41
N TYR A 119 4.45 -33.53 -0.06
CA TYR A 119 4.77 -33.86 1.32
C TYR A 119 4.81 -32.57 2.16
N PRO A 120 4.13 -32.52 3.34
CA PRO A 120 4.12 -31.35 4.21
C PRO A 120 5.51 -30.89 4.63
N ASP A 121 5.70 -29.59 4.78
CA ASP A 121 6.98 -29.06 5.22
C ASP A 121 7.32 -29.49 6.67
N PHE A 122 8.57 -29.89 6.90
CA PHE A 122 9.01 -30.39 8.21
C PHE A 122 9.17 -29.28 9.23
N SER A 123 9.35 -28.02 8.82
CA SER A 123 9.34 -26.92 9.79
C SER A 123 7.96 -26.79 10.45
N SER A 124 6.89 -26.99 9.68
CA SER A 124 5.51 -27.01 10.19
C SER A 124 5.25 -28.23 11.06
N LEU A 125 5.66 -29.43 10.65
CA LEU A 125 5.51 -30.64 11.48
C LEU A 125 6.32 -30.56 12.78
N SER A 126 7.56 -30.08 12.73
CA SER A 126 8.40 -29.93 13.93
C SER A 126 7.89 -28.86 14.88
N ARG A 127 7.29 -27.77 14.37
CA ARG A 127 6.56 -26.79 15.19
C ARG A 127 5.33 -27.40 15.83
N ALA A 128 4.52 -28.16 15.10
CA ALA A 128 3.35 -28.85 15.67
C ALA A 128 3.76 -29.83 16.79
N ILE A 129 4.87 -30.56 16.61
CA ILE A 129 5.44 -31.40 17.68
C ILE A 129 5.88 -30.55 18.88
N LEU A 130 6.54 -29.42 18.66
CA LEU A 130 6.95 -28.51 19.72
C LEU A 130 5.74 -27.92 20.48
N ASP A 131 4.68 -27.54 19.77
CA ASP A 131 3.43 -27.05 20.37
C ASP A 131 2.77 -28.12 21.23
N LEU A 132 2.82 -29.38 20.80
CA LEU A 132 2.32 -30.53 21.55
C LEU A 132 3.17 -30.80 22.82
N VAL A 133 4.49 -30.71 22.71
CA VAL A 133 5.41 -30.75 23.86
C VAL A 133 5.10 -29.63 24.87
N HIS A 134 4.75 -28.44 24.38
CA HIS A 134 4.32 -27.31 25.21
C HIS A 134 2.94 -27.52 25.83
N PHE A 135 1.98 -28.03 25.07
CA PHE A 135 0.63 -28.37 25.55
C PHE A 135 0.70 -29.36 26.71
N PHE A 136 1.52 -30.40 26.58
CA PHE A 136 1.76 -31.36 27.66
C PHE A 136 2.71 -30.87 28.76
N LYS A 137 3.27 -29.66 28.62
CA LYS A 137 4.18 -29.02 29.60
C LYS A 137 5.40 -29.88 29.95
N TRP A 138 5.93 -30.61 28.97
CA TRP A 138 7.11 -31.45 29.17
C TRP A 138 8.37 -30.61 29.40
N ARG A 139 9.12 -30.92 30.47
CA ARG A 139 10.41 -30.27 30.78
C ARG A 139 11.64 -31.11 30.42
N THR A 140 11.44 -32.40 30.21
CA THR A 140 12.49 -33.36 29.82
C THR A 140 11.93 -34.20 28.70
N VAL A 141 12.61 -34.23 27.57
CA VAL A 141 12.15 -34.90 26.34
C VAL A 141 13.31 -35.71 25.77
N THR A 142 13.03 -36.95 25.38
CA THR A 142 13.99 -37.79 24.67
C THR A 142 13.56 -37.95 23.23
N VAL A 143 14.41 -37.55 22.28
CA VAL A 143 14.19 -37.71 20.85
C VAL A 143 14.97 -38.93 20.39
N VAL A 144 14.26 -39.88 19.81
CA VAL A 144 14.80 -41.11 19.23
C VAL A 144 14.54 -41.06 17.73
N TYR A 145 15.59 -41.04 16.91
CA TYR A 145 15.48 -40.91 15.46
C TYR A 145 16.14 -42.10 14.74
N ASP A 146 15.66 -42.41 13.54
CA ASP A 146 16.12 -43.53 12.71
C ASP A 146 17.39 -43.18 11.91
N ASP A 147 17.25 -42.23 10.99
CA ASP A 147 18.28 -41.87 10.01
C ASP A 147 18.90 -40.50 10.27
N SER A 148 20.08 -40.23 9.70
CA SER A 148 20.75 -38.93 9.86
C SER A 148 19.91 -37.76 9.36
N THR A 149 18.94 -37.99 8.46
CA THR A 149 18.02 -36.95 8.00
C THR A 149 16.96 -36.58 9.04
N GLY A 150 16.62 -37.47 9.98
CA GLY A 150 15.71 -37.21 11.09
C GLY A 150 16.13 -36.01 11.95
N LEU A 151 17.44 -35.79 12.13
CA LEU A 151 17.94 -34.60 12.83
C LEU A 151 17.64 -33.29 12.10
N ILE A 152 17.68 -33.32 10.77
CA ILE A 152 17.34 -32.16 9.93
C ILE A 152 15.84 -31.90 10.00
N ARG A 153 15.03 -32.96 9.95
CA ARG A 153 13.57 -32.91 10.08
C ARG A 153 13.11 -32.36 11.44
N LEU A 154 13.87 -32.63 12.50
CA LEU A 154 13.59 -32.20 13.87
C LEU A 154 14.40 -30.97 14.31
N GLN A 155 14.97 -30.20 13.37
CA GLN A 155 15.87 -29.10 13.70
C GLN A 155 15.24 -28.05 14.64
N GLU A 156 13.96 -27.70 14.45
CA GLU A 156 13.28 -26.72 15.31
C GLU A 156 13.11 -27.24 16.75
N LEU A 157 12.87 -28.55 16.91
CA LEU A 157 12.82 -29.20 18.23
C LEU A 157 14.20 -29.25 18.89
N ILE A 158 15.26 -29.44 18.11
CA ILE A 158 16.65 -29.43 18.62
C ILE A 158 17.09 -28.01 19.02
N LYS A 159 16.58 -26.97 18.36
CA LYS A 159 16.79 -25.56 18.74
C LYS A 159 15.93 -25.12 19.94
N ALA A 160 14.87 -25.87 20.27
CA ALA A 160 13.92 -25.50 21.31
C ALA A 160 14.55 -25.27 22.70
N PRO A 161 15.54 -26.06 23.19
CA PRO A 161 16.19 -25.84 24.49
C PRO A 161 16.85 -24.46 24.66
N SER A 162 17.23 -23.81 23.55
CA SER A 162 17.80 -22.45 23.60
C SER A 162 16.73 -21.37 23.83
N ARG A 163 15.47 -21.64 23.48
CA ARG A 163 14.34 -20.71 23.59
C ARG A 163 13.40 -21.06 24.74
N TYR A 164 13.36 -22.33 25.13
CA TYR A 164 12.45 -22.89 26.11
C TYR A 164 13.24 -23.71 27.12
N ASN A 165 12.81 -23.69 28.39
CA ASN A 165 13.46 -24.43 29.48
C ASN A 165 13.15 -25.94 29.44
N ILE A 166 13.55 -26.60 28.34
CA ILE A 166 13.33 -28.02 28.05
C ILE A 166 14.69 -28.70 27.97
N ARG A 167 14.87 -29.79 28.70
CA ARG A 167 16.06 -30.65 28.62
C ARG A 167 15.84 -31.72 27.56
N LEU A 168 16.60 -31.63 26.47
CA LEU A 168 16.52 -32.58 25.36
C LEU A 168 17.63 -33.64 25.49
N LYS A 169 17.26 -34.90 25.32
CA LYS A 169 18.19 -36.02 25.12
C LYS A 169 18.00 -36.56 23.72
N ILE A 170 19.10 -36.80 23.01
CA ILE A 170 19.05 -37.25 21.62
C ILE A 170 19.66 -38.65 21.56
N ARG A 171 18.94 -39.59 20.97
CA ARG A 171 19.33 -41.00 20.81
C ARG A 171 19.07 -41.43 19.36
N GLN A 172 19.94 -42.25 18.81
CA GLN A 172 19.77 -42.81 17.47
C GLN A 172 19.37 -44.29 17.58
N LEU A 173 18.46 -44.75 16.71
CA LEU A 173 18.16 -46.16 16.55
C LEU A 173 19.30 -46.88 15.82
N PRO A 174 19.57 -48.16 16.15
CA PRO A 174 20.59 -48.93 15.44
C PRO A 174 20.19 -49.10 13.96
N THR A 175 21.05 -48.63 13.06
CA THR A 175 20.85 -48.67 11.60
C THR A 175 21.09 -50.06 11.00
N GLU A 176 21.95 -50.87 11.62
CA GLU A 176 22.36 -52.19 11.10
C GLU A 176 21.47 -53.35 11.58
N THR A 177 20.81 -53.19 12.73
CA THR A 177 19.99 -54.25 13.33
C THR A 177 18.64 -53.71 13.74
N LYS A 178 17.56 -54.46 13.48
CA LYS A 178 16.20 -54.09 13.90
C LYS A 178 15.97 -54.24 15.41
N ASP A 179 17.00 -54.54 16.20
CA ASP A 179 16.88 -54.79 17.65
C ASP A 179 17.21 -53.51 18.44
N ALA A 180 16.17 -52.77 18.82
CA ALA A 180 16.25 -51.58 19.67
C ALA A 180 16.25 -51.91 21.18
N LYS A 181 16.15 -53.20 21.58
CA LYS A 181 16.13 -53.60 23.00
C LYS A 181 17.29 -53.06 23.83
N PRO A 182 18.55 -53.01 23.36
CA PRO A 182 19.66 -52.44 24.15
C PRO A 182 19.42 -50.96 24.47
N LEU A 183 18.96 -50.19 23.48
CA LEU A 183 18.63 -48.77 23.64
C LEU A 183 17.46 -48.57 24.60
N LEU A 184 16.39 -49.34 24.42
CA LEU A 184 15.21 -49.32 25.30
C LEU A 184 15.57 -49.68 26.75
N LYS A 185 16.48 -50.65 26.96
CA LYS A 185 16.98 -51.00 28.29
C LYS A 185 17.73 -49.83 28.95
N GLU A 186 18.51 -49.09 28.18
CA GLU A 186 19.23 -47.91 28.67
C GLU A 186 18.26 -46.78 29.01
N MET A 187 17.27 -46.52 28.15
CA MET A 187 16.21 -45.52 28.38
C MET A 187 15.40 -45.84 29.64
N LYS A 188 15.04 -47.12 29.83
CA LYS A 188 14.36 -47.61 31.04
C LYS A 188 15.20 -47.37 32.29
N LYS A 189 16.51 -47.65 32.24
CA LYS A 189 17.44 -47.38 33.35
C LYS A 189 17.58 -45.89 33.64
N ALA A 190 17.55 -45.06 32.60
CA ALA A 190 17.62 -43.60 32.68
C ALA A 190 16.29 -42.94 33.09
N LYS A 191 15.21 -43.72 33.28
CA LYS A 191 13.86 -43.26 33.63
C LYS A 191 13.33 -42.21 32.65
N GLU A 192 13.46 -42.51 31.37
CA GLU A 192 13.00 -41.64 30.28
C GLU A 192 11.54 -41.95 29.93
N PHE A 193 10.62 -41.14 30.47
CA PHE A 193 9.18 -41.37 30.36
C PHE A 193 8.52 -40.66 29.17
N HIS A 194 9.08 -39.53 28.73
CA HIS A 194 8.59 -38.74 27.61
C HIS A 194 9.52 -38.93 26.40
N VAL A 195 9.04 -39.67 25.39
CA VAL A 195 9.85 -40.05 24.24
C VAL A 195 9.14 -39.69 22.93
N ILE A 196 9.89 -39.08 22.02
CA ILE A 196 9.47 -38.79 20.65
C ILE A 196 10.21 -39.75 19.73
N PHE A 197 9.48 -40.56 18.98
CA PHE A 197 10.00 -41.48 17.98
C PHE A 197 9.84 -40.92 16.58
N ASP A 198 10.95 -40.62 15.92
CA ASP A 198 11.02 -40.27 14.51
C ASP A 198 11.59 -41.42 13.68
N CYS A 199 10.68 -42.24 13.16
CA CYS A 199 11.00 -43.42 12.38
C CYS A 199 9.85 -43.76 11.43
N GLY A 200 10.12 -44.58 10.41
CA GLY A 200 9.08 -45.09 9.52
C GLY A 200 8.07 -45.99 10.24
N HIS A 201 6.93 -46.26 9.61
CA HIS A 201 5.89 -47.12 10.21
C HIS A 201 6.36 -48.54 10.49
N GLU A 202 7.24 -49.11 9.63
CA GLU A 202 7.81 -50.44 9.85
C GLU A 202 8.64 -50.47 11.14
N MET A 203 9.50 -49.48 11.35
CA MET A 203 10.34 -49.38 12.55
C MET A 203 9.50 -49.09 13.79
N ALA A 204 8.47 -48.24 13.67
CA ALA A 204 7.53 -47.98 14.77
C ALA A 204 6.84 -49.28 15.24
N ALA A 205 6.40 -50.14 14.31
CA ALA A 205 5.81 -51.44 14.64
C ALA A 205 6.80 -52.35 15.40
N TRP A 206 8.08 -52.36 15.01
CA TRP A 206 9.13 -53.09 15.72
C TRP A 206 9.39 -52.52 17.12
N ILE A 207 9.46 -51.20 17.26
CA ILE A 207 9.65 -50.51 18.54
C ILE A 207 8.51 -50.83 19.50
N LEU A 208 7.25 -50.82 19.05
CA LEU A 208 6.09 -51.13 19.88
C LEU A 208 6.14 -52.57 20.42
N LYS A 209 6.46 -53.55 19.57
CA LYS A 209 6.63 -54.95 19.98
C LYS A 209 7.74 -55.11 21.02
N GLN A 210 8.87 -54.42 20.83
CA GLN A 210 10.00 -54.49 21.75
C GLN A 210 9.76 -53.74 23.06
N ALA A 211 9.12 -52.57 23.01
CA ALA A 211 8.75 -51.79 24.20
C ALA A 211 7.78 -52.58 25.09
N LEU A 212 6.82 -53.30 24.49
CA LEU A 212 5.93 -54.20 25.21
C LEU A 212 6.71 -55.34 25.88
N ALA A 213 7.60 -56.03 25.14
CA ALA A 213 8.43 -57.11 25.68
C ALA A 213 9.38 -56.63 26.80
N MET A 214 9.82 -55.37 26.76
CA MET A 214 10.69 -54.76 27.77
C MET A 214 9.93 -54.18 28.97
N GLY A 215 8.60 -54.27 29.00
CA GLY A 215 7.75 -53.68 30.04
C GLY A 215 7.89 -52.16 30.11
N MET A 216 7.95 -51.51 28.96
CA MET A 216 7.95 -50.04 28.79
C MET A 216 6.61 -49.52 28.26
N MET A 217 5.54 -50.31 28.42
CA MET A 217 4.16 -49.97 28.08
C MET A 217 3.35 -49.91 29.38
N THR A 218 3.47 -48.79 30.10
CA THR A 218 2.81 -48.53 31.39
C THR A 218 2.26 -47.12 31.40
N GLU A 219 1.36 -46.81 32.35
CA GLU A 219 0.76 -45.47 32.57
C GLU A 219 1.76 -44.31 32.69
N TYR A 220 2.99 -44.58 33.15
CA TYR A 220 4.02 -43.56 33.30
C TYR A 220 4.64 -43.10 31.97
N TYR A 221 4.52 -43.88 30.91
CA TYR A 221 5.13 -43.55 29.62
C TYR A 221 4.17 -42.74 28.77
N HIS A 222 4.74 -41.75 28.08
CA HIS A 222 4.04 -40.98 27.07
C HIS A 222 4.90 -40.91 25.82
N TYR A 223 4.41 -41.53 24.74
CA TYR A 223 5.08 -41.63 23.46
C TYR A 223 4.41 -40.74 22.41
N ILE A 224 5.23 -40.04 21.64
CA ILE A 224 4.82 -39.31 20.44
C ILE A 224 5.50 -39.97 19.24
N PHE A 225 4.73 -40.37 18.24
CA PHE A 225 5.24 -40.87 16.97
C PHE A 225 5.08 -39.81 15.90
N THR A 226 6.16 -39.47 15.20
CA THR A 226 6.13 -38.48 14.11
C THR A 226 5.56 -39.05 12.81
N THR A 227 5.59 -40.38 12.64
CA THR A 227 5.02 -41.04 11.47
C THR A 227 3.53 -40.75 11.36
N LEU A 228 3.10 -40.39 10.14
CA LEU A 228 1.71 -40.10 9.84
C LEU A 228 0.86 -41.37 9.71
N ASP A 229 1.50 -42.55 9.63
CA ASP A 229 0.86 -43.85 9.42
C ASP A 229 0.59 -44.61 10.74
N LEU A 230 0.68 -43.95 11.91
CA LEU A 230 0.43 -44.63 13.19
C LEU A 230 -0.97 -45.26 13.25
N PHE A 231 -1.97 -44.62 12.62
CA PHE A 231 -3.34 -45.11 12.56
C PHE A 231 -3.50 -46.42 11.78
N ALA A 232 -2.54 -46.77 10.93
CA ALA A 232 -2.58 -47.96 10.09
C ALA A 232 -1.93 -49.18 10.76
N LEU A 233 -1.29 -49.02 11.92
CA LEU A 233 -0.70 -50.11 12.69
C LEU A 233 -1.74 -50.79 13.60
N ASP A 234 -1.52 -52.06 13.92
CA ASP A 234 -2.35 -52.77 14.91
C ASP A 234 -2.03 -52.26 16.33
N MET A 235 -2.96 -51.49 16.89
CA MET A 235 -2.84 -50.86 18.20
C MET A 235 -3.57 -51.63 19.31
N GLU A 236 -4.33 -52.67 18.96
CA GLU A 236 -5.16 -53.45 19.90
C GLU A 236 -4.33 -54.06 21.05
N PRO A 237 -3.13 -54.63 20.81
CA PRO A 237 -2.30 -55.18 21.89
C PRO A 237 -1.82 -54.14 22.92
N TYR A 238 -1.78 -52.87 22.54
CA TYR A 238 -1.19 -51.79 23.34
C TYR A 238 -2.25 -50.93 24.05
N ARG A 239 -3.49 -50.92 23.54
CA ARG A 239 -4.60 -50.08 24.01
C ARG A 239 -4.90 -50.22 25.50
N TYR A 240 -4.71 -51.41 26.06
CA TYR A 240 -5.03 -51.73 27.46
C TYR A 240 -3.84 -51.54 28.43
N SER A 241 -2.67 -51.13 27.94
CA SER A 241 -1.46 -50.99 28.76
C SER A 241 -1.38 -49.68 29.57
N GLY A 242 -2.33 -48.76 29.37
CA GLY A 242 -2.39 -47.46 30.06
C GLY A 242 -1.40 -46.41 29.55
N VAL A 243 -0.55 -46.74 28.58
CA VAL A 243 0.42 -45.83 27.98
C VAL A 243 -0.27 -44.71 27.18
N ASN A 244 0.18 -43.47 27.37
CA ASN A 244 -0.28 -42.35 26.55
C ASN A 244 0.46 -42.36 25.21
N MET A 245 -0.27 -42.49 24.11
CA MET A 245 0.30 -42.49 22.76
C MET A 245 -0.33 -41.40 21.93
N THR A 246 0.50 -40.63 21.25
CA THR A 246 0.07 -39.56 20.36
C THR A 246 0.72 -39.77 18.99
N GLY A 247 -0.08 -39.68 17.94
CA GLY A 247 0.39 -39.71 16.56
C GLY A 247 -0.27 -38.60 15.76
N PHE A 248 0.29 -38.34 14.58
CA PHE A 248 -0.23 -37.36 13.64
C PHE A 248 -0.99 -38.06 12.53
N ARG A 249 -2.04 -37.42 12.02
CA ARG A 249 -2.84 -37.93 10.92
C ARG A 249 -3.28 -36.77 10.05
N ILE A 250 -3.01 -36.88 8.75
CA ILE A 250 -3.42 -35.90 7.74
C ILE A 250 -4.69 -36.35 7.01
N LEU A 251 -4.89 -37.66 6.89
CA LEU A 251 -6.09 -38.26 6.32
C LEU A 251 -7.31 -38.02 7.21
N ASN A 252 -8.30 -37.28 6.71
CA ASN A 252 -9.57 -37.09 7.40
C ASN A 252 -10.57 -38.21 7.07
N THR A 253 -10.52 -39.31 7.84
CA THR A 253 -11.43 -40.45 7.68
C THR A 253 -12.88 -40.14 8.05
N GLU A 254 -13.16 -39.01 8.70
CA GLU A 254 -14.52 -38.61 9.09
C GLU A 254 -15.32 -38.05 7.90
N ASN A 255 -14.63 -37.64 6.82
CA ASN A 255 -15.29 -37.20 5.60
C ASN A 255 -15.82 -38.41 4.81
N SER A 256 -17.13 -38.40 4.54
CA SER A 256 -17.82 -39.45 3.76
C SER A 256 -17.19 -39.72 2.39
N GLN A 257 -16.70 -38.69 1.70
CA GLN A 257 -16.04 -38.85 0.39
C GLN A 257 -14.74 -39.64 0.53
N VAL A 258 -13.90 -39.27 1.49
CA VAL A 258 -12.62 -39.91 1.80
C VAL A 258 -12.85 -41.36 2.23
N SER A 259 -13.82 -41.62 3.11
CA SER A 259 -14.19 -42.98 3.53
C SER A 259 -14.58 -43.86 2.35
N SER A 260 -15.39 -43.33 1.41
CA SER A 260 -15.81 -44.10 0.23
C SER A 260 -14.65 -44.47 -0.70
N ILE A 261 -13.62 -43.61 -0.79
CA ILE A 261 -12.43 -43.87 -1.61
C ILE A 261 -11.53 -44.89 -0.92
N ILE A 262 -11.37 -44.78 0.41
CA ILE A 262 -10.63 -45.76 1.22
C ILE A 262 -11.29 -47.15 1.13
N GLU A 263 -12.63 -47.23 1.17
CA GLU A 263 -13.35 -48.50 1.00
C GLU A 263 -13.09 -49.11 -0.39
N LYS A 264 -13.20 -48.32 -1.46
CA LYS A 264 -12.88 -48.78 -2.83
C LYS A 264 -11.44 -49.27 -2.94
N TRP A 265 -10.51 -48.54 -2.36
CA TRP A 265 -9.11 -48.92 -2.29
C TRP A 265 -8.91 -50.24 -1.53
N SER A 266 -9.58 -50.42 -0.39
CA SER A 266 -9.49 -51.64 0.41
C SER A 266 -9.96 -52.87 -0.36
N MET A 267 -11.04 -52.74 -1.15
CA MET A 267 -11.57 -53.82 -1.98
C MET A 267 -10.62 -54.21 -3.11
N GLU A 268 -9.96 -53.24 -3.76
CA GLU A 268 -8.95 -53.53 -4.79
C GLU A 268 -7.66 -54.08 -4.17
N ARG A 269 -7.32 -53.71 -2.93
CA ARG A 269 -6.13 -54.18 -2.20
C ARG A 269 -6.26 -55.60 -1.68
N LEU A 270 -7.47 -56.06 -1.31
CA LEU A 270 -7.74 -57.44 -0.87
C LEU A 270 -7.41 -58.50 -1.94
N GLN A 271 -7.20 -58.09 -3.20
CA GLN A 271 -6.75 -58.98 -4.27
C GLN A 271 -5.22 -59.20 -4.29
N ALA A 272 -4.45 -58.41 -3.53
CA ALA A 272 -2.99 -58.52 -3.42
C ALA A 272 -2.58 -59.43 -2.24
N PRO A 273 -1.44 -60.15 -2.33
CA PRO A 273 -0.98 -61.02 -1.25
C PRO A 273 -0.64 -60.21 0.02
N PRO A 274 -1.07 -60.65 1.21
CA PRO A 274 -0.80 -59.96 2.47
C PRO A 274 0.70 -59.97 2.81
N LYS A 275 1.22 -58.86 3.36
CA LYS A 275 2.60 -58.72 3.86
C LYS A 275 2.61 -58.72 5.40
N PRO A 276 2.71 -59.89 6.06
CA PRO A 276 2.58 -60.02 7.52
C PRO A 276 3.67 -59.30 8.32
N ASP A 277 4.86 -59.09 7.74
CA ASP A 277 6.01 -58.49 8.44
C ASP A 277 5.96 -56.95 8.51
N SER A 278 4.99 -56.32 7.84
CA SER A 278 4.89 -54.85 7.76
C SER A 278 4.25 -54.21 8.99
N GLY A 279 3.46 -54.99 9.76
CA GLY A 279 2.74 -54.50 10.95
C GLY A 279 1.52 -53.62 10.66
N LEU A 280 1.19 -53.41 9.38
CA LEU A 280 0.02 -52.66 8.94
C LEU A 280 -1.25 -53.53 8.98
N LEU A 281 -2.37 -52.93 9.36
CA LEU A 281 -3.69 -53.52 9.22
C LEU A 281 -4.05 -53.67 7.73
N ASP A 282 -4.66 -54.81 7.39
CA ASP A 282 -4.97 -55.11 5.99
C ASP A 282 -6.06 -54.18 5.44
N GLY A 283 -5.94 -53.81 4.16
CA GLY A 283 -6.91 -52.93 3.48
C GLY A 283 -6.78 -51.42 3.76
N PHE A 284 -5.93 -50.96 4.69
CA PHE A 284 -5.75 -49.52 4.95
C PHE A 284 -4.93 -48.82 3.85
N MET A 285 -5.24 -47.55 3.58
CA MET A 285 -4.45 -46.68 2.71
C MET A 285 -3.37 -45.98 3.53
N THR A 286 -2.10 -46.08 3.12
CA THR A 286 -0.99 -45.35 3.74
C THR A 286 -1.01 -43.88 3.32
N THR A 287 -0.37 -43.01 4.09
CA THR A 287 -0.27 -41.58 3.75
C THR A 287 0.51 -41.33 2.47
N ASP A 288 1.59 -42.07 2.22
CA ASP A 288 2.32 -42.04 0.95
C ASP A 288 1.41 -42.36 -0.26
N ALA A 289 0.50 -43.33 -0.10
CA ALA A 289 -0.48 -43.69 -1.14
C ALA A 289 -1.55 -42.61 -1.33
N ALA A 290 -2.02 -42.00 -0.24
CA ALA A 290 -2.97 -40.89 -0.30
C ALA A 290 -2.37 -39.65 -0.98
N LEU A 291 -1.13 -39.29 -0.63
CA LEU A 291 -0.41 -38.19 -1.28
C LEU A 291 -0.20 -38.45 -2.77
N MET A 292 0.08 -39.69 -3.18
CA MET A 292 0.15 -40.07 -4.60
C MET A 292 -1.20 -39.94 -5.30
N TYR A 293 -2.28 -40.34 -4.63
CA TYR A 293 -3.63 -40.17 -5.16
C TYR A 293 -3.95 -38.69 -5.40
N ASP A 294 -3.71 -37.85 -4.41
CA ASP A 294 -3.94 -36.40 -4.51
C ASP A 294 -3.00 -35.74 -5.53
N ALA A 295 -1.74 -36.17 -5.62
CA ALA A 295 -0.78 -35.69 -6.62
C ALA A 295 -1.29 -35.87 -8.06
N VAL A 296 -1.87 -37.02 -8.36
CA VAL A 296 -2.44 -37.30 -9.69
C VAL A 296 -3.65 -36.40 -9.95
N HIS A 297 -4.49 -36.15 -8.95
CA HIS A 297 -5.67 -35.28 -9.08
C HIS A 297 -5.28 -33.82 -9.28
N VAL A 298 -4.31 -33.30 -8.53
CA VAL A 298 -3.78 -31.93 -8.69
C VAL A 298 -3.29 -31.71 -10.12
N VAL A 299 -2.49 -32.65 -10.66
CA VAL A 299 -2.01 -32.56 -12.04
C VAL A 299 -3.17 -32.70 -13.04
N ALA A 300 -4.18 -33.53 -12.78
CA ALA A 300 -5.36 -33.65 -13.64
C ALA A 300 -6.20 -32.36 -13.67
N VAL A 301 -6.36 -31.67 -12.53
CA VAL A 301 -7.01 -30.35 -12.44
C VAL A 301 -6.21 -29.31 -13.24
N ALA A 302 -4.88 -29.31 -13.13
CA ALA A 302 -4.03 -28.42 -13.95
C ALA A 302 -4.16 -28.71 -15.46
N VAL A 303 -4.34 -29.98 -15.86
CA VAL A 303 -4.62 -30.36 -17.25
C VAL A 303 -5.99 -29.83 -17.70
N GLN A 304 -7.01 -29.89 -16.83
CA GLN A 304 -8.35 -29.38 -17.12
C GLN A 304 -8.35 -27.85 -17.33
N GLN A 305 -7.59 -27.11 -16.50
CA GLN A 305 -7.46 -25.65 -16.60
C GLN A 305 -6.66 -25.18 -17.83
N SER A 306 -5.86 -26.07 -18.41
CA SER A 306 -5.02 -25.72 -19.54
C SER A 306 -5.75 -25.84 -20.88
N GLN A 307 -5.74 -24.77 -21.68
CA GLN A 307 -6.19 -24.79 -23.08
C GLN A 307 -5.20 -25.58 -23.94
N GLN A 308 -5.52 -26.85 -24.20
CA GLN A 308 -4.91 -27.76 -25.18
C GLN A 308 -3.36 -27.80 -25.16
N ILE A 309 -2.80 -28.60 -24.24
CA ILE A 309 -1.36 -28.84 -24.13
C ILE A 309 -0.90 -29.88 -25.17
N THR A 310 0.14 -29.57 -25.95
CA THR A 310 0.84 -30.57 -26.78
C THR A 310 2.11 -31.06 -26.08
N VAL A 311 2.14 -32.34 -25.72
CA VAL A 311 3.35 -32.99 -25.17
C VAL A 311 4.32 -33.31 -26.31
N SER A 312 5.60 -32.99 -26.13
CA SER A 312 6.65 -33.26 -27.12
C SER A 312 7.55 -34.40 -26.66
N SER A 313 8.02 -35.23 -27.58
CA SER A 313 9.12 -36.15 -27.33
C SER A 313 10.41 -35.36 -27.14
N LEU A 314 11.08 -35.54 -26.00
CA LEU A 314 12.32 -34.86 -25.64
C LEU A 314 13.47 -35.88 -25.56
N GLN A 315 14.66 -35.44 -25.95
CA GLN A 315 15.87 -36.27 -25.90
C GLN A 315 16.82 -35.67 -24.87
N CYS A 316 17.19 -36.43 -23.83
CA CYS A 316 18.06 -35.91 -22.76
C CYS A 316 19.41 -35.36 -23.25
N ASN A 317 19.96 -35.94 -24.32
CA ASN A 317 21.22 -35.48 -24.91
C ASN A 317 21.09 -34.13 -25.63
N ARG A 318 19.86 -33.64 -25.85
CA ARG A 318 19.59 -32.35 -26.50
C ARG A 318 18.93 -31.41 -25.50
N HIS A 319 19.59 -30.28 -25.20
CA HIS A 319 19.10 -29.26 -24.27
C HIS A 319 17.95 -28.41 -24.83
N LYS A 320 16.88 -29.03 -25.35
CA LYS A 320 15.70 -28.33 -25.86
C LYS A 320 14.54 -28.52 -24.88
N PRO A 321 14.22 -27.51 -24.04
CA PRO A 321 13.18 -27.64 -23.04
C PRO A 321 11.78 -27.66 -23.68
N TRP A 322 10.82 -28.23 -22.95
CA TRP A 322 9.42 -28.25 -23.36
C TRP A 322 8.80 -26.85 -23.32
N ARG A 323 8.35 -26.36 -24.48
CA ARG A 323 7.83 -25.00 -24.66
C ARG A 323 6.71 -24.62 -23.68
N PHE A 324 5.84 -25.57 -23.33
CA PHE A 324 4.69 -25.33 -22.45
C PHE A 324 4.96 -25.67 -20.99
N GLY A 325 6.15 -26.19 -20.68
CA GLY A 325 6.51 -26.64 -19.33
C GLY A 325 6.35 -25.55 -18.27
N GLY A 326 6.85 -24.35 -18.54
CA GLY A 326 6.80 -23.22 -17.60
C GLY A 326 5.38 -22.77 -17.25
N ARG A 327 4.48 -22.77 -18.25
CA ARG A 327 3.07 -22.46 -18.02
C ARG A 327 2.39 -23.59 -17.27
N PHE A 328 2.69 -24.84 -17.61
CA PHE A 328 2.05 -26.00 -16.99
C PHE A 328 2.45 -26.14 -15.52
N ILE A 329 3.70 -25.91 -15.15
CA ILE A 329 4.11 -25.90 -13.74
C ILE A 329 3.44 -24.78 -12.94
N SER A 330 3.23 -23.59 -13.53
CA SER A 330 2.47 -22.50 -12.87
C SER A 330 1.03 -22.94 -12.59
N LEU A 331 0.37 -23.58 -13.56
CA LEU A 331 -0.97 -24.12 -13.38
C LEU A 331 -1.03 -25.22 -12.31
N ILE A 332 -0.01 -26.08 -12.22
CA ILE A 332 0.05 -27.07 -11.13
C ILE A 332 0.20 -26.38 -9.78
N LYS A 333 1.01 -25.30 -9.70
CA LYS A 333 1.19 -24.50 -8.48
C LYS A 333 -0.03 -23.66 -8.10
N GLU A 334 -0.88 -23.30 -9.06
CA GLU A 334 -2.13 -22.55 -8.86
C GLU A 334 -3.35 -23.48 -8.73
N ALA A 335 -3.17 -24.80 -8.85
CA ALA A 335 -4.26 -25.76 -8.78
C ALA A 335 -4.74 -25.93 -7.33
N HIS A 336 -6.03 -25.68 -7.12
CA HIS A 336 -6.71 -25.88 -5.84
C HIS A 336 -7.45 -27.23 -5.90
N TRP A 337 -7.24 -28.08 -4.90
CA TRP A 337 -7.87 -29.40 -4.82
C TRP A 337 -8.17 -29.79 -3.37
N ASP A 338 -9.42 -30.18 -3.10
CA ASP A 338 -9.81 -30.76 -1.82
C ASP A 338 -9.66 -32.28 -1.90
N GLY A 339 -8.49 -32.77 -1.50
CA GLY A 339 -8.09 -34.16 -1.61
C GLY A 339 -8.37 -35.02 -0.38
N LEU A 340 -7.78 -36.22 -0.38
CA LEU A 340 -7.82 -37.13 0.77
C LEU A 340 -7.11 -36.52 2.00
N THR A 341 -6.10 -35.69 1.78
CA THR A 341 -5.36 -34.98 2.82
C THR A 341 -5.98 -33.65 3.25
N GLY A 342 -7.14 -33.26 2.70
CA GLY A 342 -7.80 -31.99 2.98
C GLY A 342 -7.53 -30.91 1.92
N HIS A 343 -7.72 -29.65 2.31
CA HIS A 343 -7.53 -28.50 1.42
C HIS A 343 -6.05 -28.34 1.07
N PHE A 344 -5.77 -28.27 -0.23
CA PHE A 344 -4.41 -28.14 -0.75
C PHE A 344 -4.22 -26.77 -1.41
N ASP A 345 -3.43 -25.92 -0.76
CA ASP A 345 -2.86 -24.71 -1.33
C ASP A 345 -1.34 -24.89 -1.42
N LEU A 346 -0.80 -24.81 -2.63
CA LEU A 346 0.64 -24.72 -2.83
C LEU A 346 1.05 -23.29 -2.50
N ASP A 347 1.78 -23.12 -1.39
CA ASP A 347 2.51 -21.90 -1.11
C ASP A 347 3.45 -21.63 -2.29
N VAL A 348 2.99 -20.83 -3.24
CA VAL A 348 3.87 -20.14 -4.17
C VAL A 348 4.66 -19.21 -3.28
N ILE A 349 5.85 -19.64 -2.85
CA ILE A 349 6.92 -18.74 -2.41
C ILE A 349 7.42 -17.97 -3.65
N SER A 350 6.49 -17.31 -4.34
CA SER A 350 6.73 -15.98 -4.85
C SER A 350 6.54 -15.12 -3.62
N LEU A 351 7.58 -14.35 -3.31
CA LEU A 351 7.39 -13.10 -2.61
C LEU A 351 6.42 -12.27 -3.46
N LYS A 352 5.12 -12.53 -3.33
CA LYS A 352 4.05 -11.63 -3.74
C LYS A 352 3.59 -10.95 -2.46
N GLU A 353 4.44 -10.04 -2.02
CA GLU A 353 4.00 -8.81 -1.38
C GLU A 353 3.11 -8.07 -2.39
N GLU A 354 1.87 -8.50 -2.58
CA GLU A 354 0.90 -7.72 -3.36
C GLU A 354 -0.48 -8.31 -3.12
N GLY A 355 -1.29 -7.61 -2.31
CA GLY A 355 -2.75 -7.77 -2.38
C GLY A 355 -3.56 -7.91 -1.09
N LEU A 356 -3.04 -7.61 0.11
CA LEU A 356 -3.91 -7.47 1.29
C LEU A 356 -3.59 -6.17 2.03
N GLU A 357 -4.53 -5.24 1.94
CA GLU A 357 -4.47 -3.90 2.51
C GLU A 357 -4.23 -3.97 4.02
N LYS A 358 -3.13 -3.35 4.44
CA LYS A 358 -2.78 -3.13 5.84
C LYS A 358 -3.11 -1.69 6.16
N GLU A 359 -3.79 -1.47 7.27
CA GLU A 359 -4.25 -0.14 7.64
C GLU A 359 -3.12 0.61 8.36
N GLU A 360 -2.35 1.38 7.61
CA GLU A 360 -1.28 2.22 8.15
C GLU A 360 -1.88 3.44 8.89
N PRO A 361 -1.43 3.80 10.11
CA PRO A 361 -0.40 3.19 10.97
C PRO A 361 -0.95 2.30 12.09
N TYR A 362 -2.19 1.83 11.97
CA TYR A 362 -2.87 1.11 13.04
C TYR A 362 -2.32 -0.30 13.24
N VAL A 363 -2.22 -1.07 12.14
CA VAL A 363 -1.66 -2.43 12.12
C VAL A 363 -0.90 -2.64 10.82
N MET A 364 0.41 -2.75 10.93
CA MET A 364 1.37 -2.92 9.84
C MET A 364 2.24 -4.14 10.10
N PHE A 365 2.86 -4.67 9.05
CA PHE A 365 3.86 -5.71 9.24
C PHE A 365 5.19 -5.08 9.59
N LYS A 366 5.81 -5.60 10.64
CA LYS A 366 7.11 -5.14 11.10
C LYS A 366 8.19 -5.51 10.10
N LYS A 367 8.85 -4.50 9.53
CA LYS A 367 10.02 -4.70 8.64
C LYS A 367 11.20 -5.19 9.48
N SER A 368 11.63 -6.43 9.22
CA SER A 368 12.73 -7.07 9.94
C SER A 368 13.45 -8.02 9.01
N ASP A 369 14.79 -7.99 9.02
CA ASP A 369 15.64 -8.92 8.25
C ASP A 369 15.47 -10.38 8.71
N LYS A 370 14.88 -10.59 9.90
CA LYS A 370 14.54 -11.90 10.45
C LYS A 370 13.04 -12.15 10.34
N PRO A 371 12.60 -13.36 9.97
CA PRO A 371 11.18 -13.71 9.99
C PRO A 371 10.68 -13.67 11.44
N LEU A 372 9.72 -12.78 11.69
CA LEU A 372 9.03 -12.64 12.96
C LEU A 372 7.83 -13.60 12.97
N TYR A 373 7.43 -14.08 14.15
CA TYR A 373 6.32 -15.04 14.31
C TYR A 373 5.38 -14.57 15.42
N GLY A 374 4.12 -15.04 15.35
CA GLY A 374 3.09 -14.67 16.33
C GLY A 374 2.75 -13.18 16.28
N ASN A 375 2.63 -12.57 17.47
CA ASN A 375 2.25 -11.16 17.64
C ASN A 375 3.35 -10.20 17.18
N ASP A 376 4.62 -10.61 17.24
CA ASP A 376 5.77 -9.75 16.91
C ASP A 376 5.87 -9.42 15.42
N ARG A 377 5.10 -10.11 14.57
CA ARG A 377 4.96 -9.81 13.13
C ARG A 377 4.31 -8.46 12.88
N PHE A 378 3.52 -7.97 13.82
CA PHE A 378 2.73 -6.77 13.67
C PHE A 378 3.33 -5.63 14.48
N GLU A 379 3.25 -4.43 13.93
CA GLU A 379 3.56 -3.19 14.61
C GLU A 379 2.51 -2.14 14.23
N GLY A 380 2.28 -1.16 15.10
CA GLY A 380 1.32 -0.10 14.84
C GLY A 380 0.67 0.41 16.12
N TYR A 381 -0.15 1.44 15.98
CA TYR A 381 -0.84 2.08 17.10
C TYR A 381 -1.72 1.10 17.89
N CYS A 382 -2.51 0.27 17.20
CA CYS A 382 -3.40 -0.68 17.86
C CYS A 382 -2.62 -1.81 18.57
N ILE A 383 -1.45 -2.17 18.06
CA ILE A 383 -0.57 -3.18 18.68
C ILE A 383 0.06 -2.64 19.96
N ASP A 384 0.53 -1.39 19.97
CA ASP A 384 1.06 -0.74 21.17
C ASP A 384 -0.05 -0.53 22.21
N LEU A 385 -1.24 -0.11 21.79
CA LEU A 385 -2.42 0.00 22.67
C LEU A 385 -2.78 -1.35 23.31
N LEU A 386 -2.82 -2.44 22.52
CA LEU A 386 -3.11 -3.77 23.02
C LEU A 386 -2.04 -4.26 24.02
N ARG A 387 -0.77 -3.91 23.80
CA ARG A 387 0.33 -4.21 24.73
C ARG A 387 0.16 -3.48 26.07
N GLU A 388 -0.20 -2.19 26.05
CA GLU A 388 -0.49 -1.42 27.27
C GLU A 388 -1.71 -1.96 28.02
N LEU A 389 -2.80 -2.27 27.30
CA LEU A 389 -3.99 -2.89 27.90
C LEU A 389 -3.67 -4.25 28.55
N SER A 390 -2.86 -5.07 27.88
CA SER A 390 -2.39 -6.36 28.41
C SER A 390 -1.48 -6.18 29.63
N ALA A 391 -0.63 -5.16 29.67
CA ALA A 391 0.23 -4.86 30.81
C ALA A 391 -0.56 -4.42 32.05
N ILE A 392 -1.62 -3.61 31.88
CA ILE A 392 -2.48 -3.15 32.98
C ILE A 392 -3.38 -4.27 33.49
N LEU A 393 -4.03 -4.99 32.58
CA LEU A 393 -5.06 -5.98 32.92
C LEU A 393 -4.51 -7.41 33.12
N GLY A 394 -3.26 -7.68 32.73
CA GLY A 394 -2.56 -8.95 32.94
C GLY A 394 -3.03 -10.12 32.07
N PHE A 395 -3.72 -9.87 30.96
CA PHE A 395 -4.18 -10.93 30.04
C PHE A 395 -3.16 -11.22 28.94
N ARG A 396 -3.15 -12.47 28.46
CA ARG A 396 -2.40 -12.87 27.26
C ARG A 396 -3.30 -12.74 26.04
N TYR A 397 -2.72 -12.38 24.90
CA TYR A 397 -3.46 -12.18 23.65
C TYR A 397 -2.74 -12.82 22.48
N GLU A 398 -3.52 -13.16 21.45
CA GLU A 398 -3.04 -13.62 20.15
C GLU A 398 -3.66 -12.70 19.09
N VAL A 399 -2.83 -12.06 18.26
CA VAL A 399 -3.32 -11.18 17.19
C VAL A 399 -3.65 -12.03 15.97
N ARG A 400 -4.92 -12.00 15.55
CA ARG A 400 -5.42 -12.63 14.32
C ARG A 400 -5.96 -11.56 13.40
N LEU A 401 -5.81 -11.79 12.10
CA LEU A 401 -6.40 -10.95 11.06
C LEU A 401 -7.77 -11.52 10.70
N VAL A 402 -8.73 -10.63 10.45
CA VAL A 402 -10.06 -10.98 9.95
C VAL A 402 -9.95 -11.62 8.56
N GLU A 403 -10.67 -12.71 8.31
CA GLU A 403 -10.55 -13.51 7.08
C GLU A 403 -10.96 -12.73 5.82
N ASP A 404 -11.99 -11.89 5.92
CA ASP A 404 -12.56 -11.16 4.78
C ASP A 404 -11.98 -9.75 4.58
N GLY A 405 -11.07 -9.31 5.46
CA GLY A 405 -10.46 -7.98 5.42
C GLY A 405 -11.41 -6.81 5.70
N LYS A 406 -12.63 -7.04 6.21
CA LYS A 406 -13.66 -5.99 6.39
C LYS A 406 -13.90 -5.66 7.86
N TYR A 407 -14.26 -4.41 8.15
CA TYR A 407 -14.66 -4.01 9.51
C TYR A 407 -15.94 -4.67 9.98
N GLY A 408 -16.86 -4.91 9.06
CA GLY A 408 -18.21 -5.40 9.33
C GLY A 408 -19.28 -4.37 8.98
N ALA A 409 -20.06 -4.74 7.98
CA ALA A 409 -21.24 -4.03 7.48
C ALA A 409 -22.42 -5.00 7.45
N LEU A 410 -23.62 -4.44 7.62
CA LEU A 410 -24.86 -5.19 7.46
C LEU A 410 -25.20 -5.23 5.97
N ASP A 411 -25.29 -6.43 5.42
CA ASP A 411 -25.79 -6.61 4.07
C ASP A 411 -27.33 -6.42 4.07
N GLU A 412 -27.81 -5.39 3.37
CA GLU A 412 -29.23 -5.04 3.29
C GLU A 412 -30.05 -6.14 2.60
N SER A 413 -29.42 -7.00 1.79
CA SER A 413 -30.11 -8.06 1.03
C SER A 413 -30.29 -9.36 1.84
N THR A 414 -29.28 -9.76 2.60
CA THR A 414 -29.28 -11.02 3.37
C THR A 414 -29.60 -10.80 4.85
N GLY A 415 -29.49 -9.57 5.36
CA GLY A 415 -29.63 -9.24 6.77
C GLY A 415 -28.50 -9.76 7.65
N GLN A 416 -27.40 -10.25 7.06
CA GLN A 416 -26.25 -10.80 7.77
C GLN A 416 -25.12 -9.77 7.91
N TRP A 417 -24.36 -9.91 8.99
CA TRP A 417 -23.13 -9.15 9.23
C TRP A 417 -21.92 -9.92 8.69
N ASN A 418 -20.92 -9.18 8.23
CA ASN A 418 -19.59 -9.71 7.89
C ASN A 418 -18.49 -9.07 8.76
N GLY A 419 -17.23 -9.34 8.44
CA GLY A 419 -16.06 -8.71 9.05
C GLY A 419 -15.87 -8.95 10.55
N MET A 420 -15.08 -8.06 11.17
CA MET A 420 -14.79 -8.10 12.60
C MET A 420 -16.05 -8.08 13.48
N VAL A 421 -17.11 -7.35 13.07
CA VAL A 421 -18.39 -7.35 13.81
C VAL A 421 -19.00 -8.75 13.85
N ARG A 422 -18.98 -9.49 12.74
CA ARG A 422 -19.52 -10.86 12.70
C ARG A 422 -18.68 -11.82 13.55
N GLU A 423 -17.36 -11.70 13.53
CA GLU A 423 -16.48 -12.54 14.36
C GLU A 423 -16.70 -12.33 15.86
N LEU A 424 -16.99 -11.09 16.29
CA LEU A 424 -17.36 -10.80 17.68
C LEU A 424 -18.75 -11.35 18.04
N MET A 425 -19.71 -11.29 17.12
CA MET A 425 -21.05 -11.86 17.33
C MET A 425 -21.01 -13.40 17.47
N ASP A 426 -20.19 -14.05 16.65
CA ASP A 426 -20.05 -15.51 16.63
C ASP A 426 -19.06 -16.03 17.69
N HIS A 427 -18.48 -15.13 18.52
CA HIS A 427 -17.43 -15.44 19.49
C HIS A 427 -16.21 -16.16 18.88
N LYS A 428 -15.92 -15.90 17.60
CA LYS A 428 -14.67 -16.32 16.95
C LYS A 428 -13.49 -15.47 17.45
N ALA A 429 -13.76 -14.20 17.76
CA ALA A 429 -12.82 -13.27 18.37
C ALA A 429 -13.39 -12.76 19.71
N ASP A 430 -12.54 -12.66 20.73
CA ASP A 430 -12.93 -12.16 22.06
C ASP A 430 -12.86 -10.63 22.15
N LEU A 431 -12.04 -9.99 21.31
CA LEU A 431 -11.76 -8.57 21.34
C LEU A 431 -11.38 -8.07 19.94
N ALA A 432 -11.92 -6.91 19.54
CA ALA A 432 -11.52 -6.20 18.33
C ALA A 432 -10.85 -4.86 18.69
N VAL A 433 -9.51 -4.85 18.66
CA VAL A 433 -8.70 -3.62 18.80
C VAL A 433 -8.26 -3.17 17.42
N ALA A 434 -9.04 -2.28 16.82
CA ALA A 434 -8.87 -1.75 15.48
C ALA A 434 -9.40 -0.30 15.43
N PRO A 435 -9.18 0.47 14.35
CA PRO A 435 -9.87 1.74 14.11
C PRO A 435 -11.35 1.51 13.76
N LEU A 436 -12.08 0.87 14.68
CA LEU A 436 -13.48 0.52 14.52
C LEU A 436 -14.35 1.67 15.01
N ALA A 437 -14.96 2.39 14.07
CA ALA A 437 -15.87 3.49 14.38
C ALA A 437 -17.12 2.97 15.14
N ILE A 438 -17.38 3.60 16.30
CA ILE A 438 -18.58 3.35 17.10
C ILE A 438 -19.77 3.92 16.34
N THR A 439 -20.73 3.06 15.99
CA THR A 439 -21.96 3.46 15.31
C THR A 439 -23.17 2.81 15.96
N TYR A 440 -24.32 3.49 15.90
CA TYR A 440 -25.58 2.99 16.44
C TYR A 440 -25.95 1.59 15.93
N VAL A 441 -25.64 1.27 14.67
CA VAL A 441 -26.00 -0.02 14.07
C VAL A 441 -25.10 -1.15 14.61
N ARG A 442 -23.83 -0.86 14.88
CA ARG A 442 -22.89 -1.83 15.47
C ARG A 442 -23.12 -2.02 16.97
N GLU A 443 -23.42 -0.94 17.69
CA GLU A 443 -23.69 -0.98 19.13
C GLU A 443 -24.96 -1.80 19.49
N LYS A 444 -25.84 -2.05 18.51
CA LYS A 444 -26.98 -2.97 18.68
C LYS A 444 -26.59 -4.45 18.76
N VAL A 445 -25.45 -4.84 18.21
CA VAL A 445 -25.05 -6.25 18.04
C VAL A 445 -23.78 -6.62 18.79
N ILE A 446 -22.94 -5.63 19.10
CA ILE A 446 -21.71 -5.76 19.89
C ILE A 446 -21.59 -4.59 20.86
N ASP A 447 -20.86 -4.78 21.95
CA ASP A 447 -20.61 -3.73 22.94
C ASP A 447 -19.28 -3.02 22.66
N PHE A 448 -19.20 -1.72 22.94
CA PHE A 448 -17.98 -0.94 22.82
C PHE A 448 -17.47 -0.45 24.18
N SER A 449 -16.15 -0.28 24.28
CA SER A 449 -15.53 0.49 25.37
C SER A 449 -15.80 1.99 25.22
N LYS A 450 -15.39 2.77 26.23
CA LYS A 450 -15.20 4.21 26.01
C LYS A 450 -14.21 4.45 24.86
N PRO A 451 -14.41 5.51 24.07
CA PRO A 451 -13.55 5.78 22.92
C PRO A 451 -12.14 6.12 23.34
N PHE A 452 -11.14 5.59 22.62
CA PHE A 452 -9.73 5.89 22.86
C PHE A 452 -9.18 6.96 21.91
N MET A 453 -9.90 7.27 20.84
CA MET A 453 -9.53 8.31 19.86
C MET A 453 -10.79 8.91 19.26
N THR A 454 -10.90 10.24 19.30
CA THR A 454 -11.98 11.01 18.67
C THR A 454 -11.53 11.49 17.28
N LEU A 455 -12.44 11.41 16.31
CA LEU A 455 -12.19 11.79 14.93
C LEU A 455 -13.49 12.24 14.26
N GLY A 456 -13.40 12.64 13.00
CA GLY A 456 -14.57 12.94 12.19
C GLY A 456 -14.24 12.85 10.72
N ILE A 457 -15.27 12.96 9.88
CA ILE A 457 -15.10 13.11 8.44
C ILE A 457 -14.52 14.50 8.18
N SER A 458 -13.50 14.58 7.36
CA SER A 458 -12.94 15.84 6.90
C SER A 458 -12.53 15.72 5.42
N ILE A 459 -12.04 16.81 4.85
CA ILE A 459 -11.83 16.94 3.41
C ILE A 459 -10.32 16.93 3.14
N LEU A 460 -9.87 15.98 2.33
CA LEU A 460 -8.52 15.95 1.78
C LEU A 460 -8.55 16.61 0.39
N TYR A 461 -7.66 17.58 0.19
CA TYR A 461 -7.49 18.23 -1.10
C TYR A 461 -6.01 18.52 -1.35
N ARG A 462 -5.63 18.76 -2.60
CA ARG A 462 -4.27 19.14 -2.95
C ARG A 462 -3.95 20.56 -2.42
N LYS A 463 -2.75 20.74 -1.90
CA LYS A 463 -2.24 22.05 -1.51
C LYS A 463 -2.21 22.93 -2.76
N PRO A 464 -2.89 24.08 -2.78
CA PRO A 464 -2.80 24.99 -3.92
C PRO A 464 -1.35 25.49 -3.99
N ASN A 465 -0.74 25.37 -5.17
CA ASN A 465 0.54 26.02 -5.40
C ASN A 465 0.31 27.53 -5.25
N GLY A 466 1.03 28.15 -4.31
CA GLY A 466 0.94 29.59 -4.09
C GLY A 466 1.03 30.31 -5.43
N THR A 467 0.04 31.15 -5.73
CA THR A 467 0.06 31.94 -6.95
C THR A 467 1.27 32.84 -6.90
N ASN A 468 2.23 32.63 -7.79
CA ASN A 468 3.37 33.53 -7.91
C ASN A 468 2.83 34.96 -8.06
N PRO A 469 3.26 35.91 -7.22
CA PRO A 469 2.81 37.27 -7.33
C PRO A 469 3.10 37.76 -8.75
N GLY A 470 2.05 38.24 -9.43
CA GLY A 470 2.18 38.74 -10.79
C GLY A 470 3.19 39.89 -10.85
N VAL A 471 3.77 40.13 -12.02
CA VAL A 471 4.79 41.17 -12.26
C VAL A 471 4.33 42.57 -11.81
N PHE A 472 3.01 42.82 -11.78
CA PHE A 472 2.39 44.08 -11.33
C PHE A 472 1.84 44.02 -9.90
N SER A 473 2.34 43.13 -9.04
CA SER A 473 1.88 42.97 -7.65
C SER A 473 1.97 44.24 -6.82
N PHE A 474 2.86 45.17 -7.15
CA PHE A 474 2.98 46.48 -6.50
C PHE A 474 1.75 47.40 -6.68
N LEU A 475 0.84 47.11 -7.63
CA LEU A 475 -0.42 47.85 -7.80
C LEU A 475 -1.56 47.31 -6.94
N ASN A 476 -1.47 46.06 -6.47
CA ASN A 476 -2.49 45.37 -5.68
C ASN A 476 -2.84 45.97 -4.30
N PRO A 477 -1.97 46.74 -3.61
CA PRO A 477 -2.31 47.34 -2.30
C PRO A 477 -3.48 48.33 -2.33
N LEU A 478 -3.86 48.82 -3.52
CA LEU A 478 -5.02 49.67 -3.75
C LEU A 478 -5.86 49.03 -4.86
N SER A 479 -7.19 49.15 -4.74
CA SER A 479 -8.08 48.65 -5.80
C SER A 479 -7.90 49.46 -7.09
N PRO A 480 -8.15 48.86 -8.26
CA PRO A 480 -8.11 49.57 -9.55
C PRO A 480 -9.00 50.82 -9.58
N ASP A 481 -10.12 50.80 -8.86
CA ASP A 481 -11.02 51.94 -8.74
C ASP A 481 -10.36 53.15 -8.06
N ILE A 482 -9.58 52.91 -6.99
CA ILE A 482 -8.85 53.97 -6.28
C ILE A 482 -7.80 54.59 -7.20
N TRP A 483 -7.09 53.78 -7.99
CA TRP A 483 -6.14 54.29 -8.98
C TRP A 483 -6.82 55.20 -10.02
N MET A 484 -8.01 54.82 -10.48
CA MET A 484 -8.81 55.66 -11.37
C MET A 484 -9.26 56.96 -10.69
N TYR A 485 -9.66 56.92 -9.42
CA TYR A 485 -10.01 58.13 -8.67
C TYR A 485 -8.81 59.06 -8.42
N ILE A 486 -7.61 58.52 -8.17
CA ILE A 486 -6.39 59.31 -8.03
C ILE A 486 -6.05 60.03 -9.34
N LEU A 487 -6.15 59.34 -10.47
CA LEU A 487 -5.93 59.94 -11.79
C LEU A 487 -6.95 61.06 -12.06
N LEU A 488 -8.23 60.81 -11.79
CA LEU A 488 -9.29 61.80 -11.97
C LEU A 488 -9.12 63.01 -11.05
N ALA A 489 -8.75 62.78 -9.78
CA ALA A 489 -8.48 63.83 -8.81
C ALA A 489 -7.26 64.67 -9.23
N CYS A 490 -6.19 64.04 -9.74
CA CYS A 490 -5.01 64.74 -10.24
C CYS A 490 -5.36 65.67 -11.41
N LEU A 491 -6.15 65.18 -12.39
CA LEU A 491 -6.63 66.01 -13.50
C LEU A 491 -7.57 67.13 -13.02
N GLY A 492 -8.48 66.83 -12.09
CA GLY A 492 -9.40 67.80 -11.52
C GLY A 492 -8.68 68.94 -10.78
N VAL A 493 -7.72 68.62 -9.91
CA VAL A 493 -6.91 69.61 -9.20
C VAL A 493 -6.05 70.42 -10.15
N SER A 494 -5.48 69.80 -11.19
CA SER A 494 -4.72 70.50 -12.21
C SER A 494 -5.57 71.51 -13.00
N CYS A 495 -6.82 71.14 -13.31
CA CYS A 495 -7.78 72.04 -13.95
C CYS A 495 -8.20 73.19 -13.02
N VAL A 496 -8.48 72.90 -11.74
CA VAL A 496 -8.86 73.92 -10.75
C VAL A 496 -7.69 74.89 -10.49
N LEU A 497 -6.47 74.39 -10.39
CA LEU A 497 -5.27 75.22 -10.28
C LEU A 497 -5.06 76.10 -11.52
N PHE A 498 -5.22 75.55 -12.72
CA PHE A 498 -5.15 76.32 -13.97
C PHE A 498 -6.19 77.45 -14.01
N VAL A 499 -7.44 77.16 -13.64
CA VAL A 499 -8.53 78.15 -13.61
C VAL A 499 -8.25 79.24 -12.58
N ILE A 500 -7.90 78.87 -11.34
CA ILE A 500 -7.66 79.85 -10.25
C ILE A 500 -6.40 80.66 -10.49
N ALA A 501 -5.32 80.07 -11.01
CA ALA A 501 -4.14 80.82 -11.43
C ALA A 501 -4.46 81.76 -12.61
N ARG A 502 -5.43 81.35 -13.45
CA ARG A 502 -6.10 82.12 -14.51
C ARG A 502 -6.64 83.46 -14.01
N PHE A 503 -7.55 83.31 -13.04
CA PHE A 503 -8.40 84.35 -12.49
C PHE A 503 -7.74 85.20 -11.41
N SER A 504 -6.72 84.70 -10.70
CA SER A 504 -6.06 85.45 -9.64
C SER A 504 -5.07 86.46 -10.24
N PRO A 505 -5.25 87.78 -10.03
CA PRO A 505 -4.34 88.79 -10.55
C PRO A 505 -2.94 88.72 -9.90
N TYR A 506 -2.82 88.09 -8.72
CA TYR A 506 -1.56 87.98 -7.97
C TYR A 506 -0.61 86.88 -8.46
N GLU A 507 -1.03 86.02 -9.40
CA GLU A 507 -0.16 85.03 -10.03
C GLU A 507 0.56 85.56 -11.28
N TRP A 508 0.08 86.66 -11.84
CA TRP A 508 0.70 87.33 -13.00
C TRP A 508 1.94 88.08 -12.53
N TYR A 509 3.09 87.81 -13.14
CA TYR A 509 4.33 88.53 -12.82
C TYR A 509 5.02 89.03 -14.09
N ASN A 510 5.72 90.15 -13.95
CA ASN A 510 6.51 90.70 -15.04
C ASN A 510 7.89 90.00 -15.06
N PRO A 511 8.28 89.32 -16.15
CA PRO A 511 9.57 88.63 -16.27
C PRO A 511 10.78 89.59 -16.30
N HIS A 512 10.56 90.89 -16.53
CA HIS A 512 11.60 91.93 -16.50
C HIS A 512 11.35 92.95 -15.38
N PRO A 513 11.74 92.66 -14.12
CA PRO A 513 11.49 93.54 -12.97
C PRO A 513 12.19 94.90 -13.06
N CYS A 514 13.13 95.08 -13.99
CA CYS A 514 13.87 96.33 -14.21
C CYS A 514 13.23 97.27 -15.26
N ASN A 515 12.14 96.86 -15.95
CA ASN A 515 11.45 97.70 -16.91
C ASN A 515 9.98 97.93 -16.50
N PRO A 516 9.64 99.10 -15.90
CA PRO A 516 8.30 99.38 -15.38
C PRO A 516 7.22 99.58 -16.45
N ASP A 517 7.58 99.75 -17.74
CA ASP A 517 6.65 100.02 -18.86
C ASP A 517 6.31 98.79 -19.73
N SER A 518 6.74 97.58 -19.35
CA SER A 518 6.38 96.38 -20.11
C SER A 518 5.06 95.77 -19.64
N ASP A 519 4.01 95.88 -20.45
CA ASP A 519 2.67 95.28 -20.21
C ASP A 519 2.63 93.74 -20.36
N VAL A 520 3.78 93.09 -20.60
CA VAL A 520 3.87 91.63 -20.78
C VAL A 520 3.94 90.96 -19.41
N VAL A 521 2.78 90.55 -18.91
CA VAL A 521 2.67 89.70 -17.71
C VAL A 521 2.64 88.22 -18.12
N GLU A 522 3.48 87.41 -17.48
CA GLU A 522 3.55 85.98 -17.72
C GLU A 522 2.96 85.20 -16.54
N ASN A 523 2.33 84.07 -16.86
CA ASN A 523 1.82 83.12 -15.89
C ASN A 523 2.42 81.75 -16.18
N ASN A 524 3.14 81.20 -15.21
CA ASN A 524 3.85 79.93 -15.38
C ASN A 524 2.89 78.71 -15.30
N PHE A 525 1.67 78.88 -14.78
CA PHE A 525 0.65 77.83 -14.69
C PHE A 525 -0.13 77.68 -16.00
N THR A 526 0.48 77.04 -17.00
CA THR A 526 -0.24 76.48 -18.16
C THR A 526 -0.92 75.16 -17.79
N LEU A 527 -1.89 74.67 -18.56
CA LEU A 527 -2.58 73.40 -18.25
C LEU A 527 -1.61 72.22 -18.06
N LEU A 528 -0.55 72.15 -18.90
CA LEU A 528 0.51 71.14 -18.80
C LEU A 528 1.42 71.36 -17.58
N ASN A 529 1.77 72.62 -17.27
CA ASN A 529 2.59 72.96 -16.11
C ASN A 529 1.83 72.74 -14.78
N SER A 530 0.52 73.01 -14.76
CA SER A 530 -0.37 72.71 -13.63
C SER A 530 -0.54 71.20 -13.44
N PHE A 531 -0.60 70.43 -14.53
CA PHE A 531 -0.57 68.97 -14.47
C PHE A 531 0.77 68.46 -13.94
N TRP A 532 1.88 69.02 -14.40
CA TRP A 532 3.22 68.70 -13.89
C TRP A 532 3.38 69.04 -12.40
N PHE A 533 2.81 70.17 -11.94
CA PHE A 533 2.74 70.51 -10.52
C PHE A 533 1.93 69.48 -9.72
N GLY A 534 0.77 69.05 -10.24
CA GLY A 534 -0.07 68.03 -9.62
C GLY A 534 0.63 66.68 -9.47
N VAL A 535 1.33 66.23 -10.52
CA VAL A 535 2.11 64.99 -10.54
C VAL A 535 3.36 65.08 -9.65
N GLY A 536 4.10 66.19 -9.70
CA GLY A 536 5.29 66.41 -8.87
C GLY A 536 5.00 66.41 -7.36
N ALA A 537 3.83 66.92 -6.97
CA ALA A 537 3.34 66.83 -5.60
C ALA A 537 2.97 65.38 -5.20
N LEU A 538 2.34 64.61 -6.10
CA LEU A 538 2.01 63.20 -5.85
C LEU A 538 3.27 62.31 -5.69
N MET A 539 4.37 62.64 -6.36
CA MET A 539 5.64 61.90 -6.27
C MET A 539 6.57 62.36 -5.13
N GLN A 540 6.12 63.30 -4.28
CA GLN A 540 6.91 63.88 -3.17
C GLN A 540 8.22 64.59 -3.56
N GLN A 541 8.45 64.87 -4.85
CA GLN A 541 9.66 65.56 -5.31
C GLN A 541 9.50 67.09 -5.35
N GLY A 542 8.26 67.58 -5.23
CA GLY A 542 7.95 68.99 -5.39
C GLY A 542 7.96 69.43 -6.85
N SER A 543 7.67 70.70 -7.10
CA SER A 543 7.74 71.32 -8.43
C SER A 543 8.49 72.64 -8.29
N GLU A 544 9.25 73.00 -9.32
CA GLU A 544 9.90 74.33 -9.41
C GLU A 544 8.87 75.46 -9.48
N LEU A 545 7.61 75.13 -9.78
CA LEU A 545 6.49 76.07 -9.86
C LEU A 545 5.92 76.34 -8.47
N MET A 546 6.18 77.53 -7.95
CA MET A 546 5.70 77.96 -6.62
C MET A 546 4.45 78.85 -6.75
N PRO A 547 3.28 78.46 -6.19
CA PRO A 547 2.09 79.32 -6.18
C PRO A 547 2.31 80.57 -5.32
N LYS A 548 2.06 81.74 -5.90
CA LYS A 548 2.24 83.06 -5.24
C LYS A 548 0.96 83.53 -4.55
N ALA A 549 -0.21 83.29 -5.14
CA ALA A 549 -1.49 83.76 -4.61
C ALA A 549 -1.97 82.91 -3.43
N LEU A 550 -2.73 83.52 -2.52
CA LEU A 550 -3.30 82.81 -1.36
C LEU A 550 -4.28 81.71 -1.80
N SER A 551 -5.09 81.96 -2.83
CA SER A 551 -6.09 81.02 -3.35
C SER A 551 -5.45 79.76 -3.95
N THR A 552 -4.38 79.90 -4.73
CA THR A 552 -3.62 78.77 -5.31
C THR A 552 -2.84 78.00 -4.24
N ARG A 553 -2.32 78.69 -3.21
CA ARG A 553 -1.67 78.05 -2.05
C ARG A 553 -2.63 77.21 -1.21
N ILE A 554 -3.89 77.62 -1.04
CA ILE A 554 -4.88 76.82 -0.31
C ILE A 554 -5.18 75.53 -1.08
N VAL A 555 -5.39 75.61 -2.40
CA VAL A 555 -5.63 74.42 -3.24
C VAL A 555 -4.41 73.50 -3.23
N GLY A 556 -3.20 74.06 -3.38
CA GLY A 556 -1.94 73.30 -3.29
C GLY A 556 -1.75 72.66 -1.91
N GLY A 557 -2.06 73.36 -0.82
CA GLY A 557 -1.93 72.85 0.54
C GLY A 557 -2.91 71.70 0.84
N ILE A 558 -4.16 71.80 0.39
CA ILE A 558 -5.14 70.71 0.50
C ILE A 558 -4.70 69.51 -0.34
N TRP A 559 -4.19 69.74 -1.55
CA TRP A 559 -3.64 68.69 -2.40
C TRP A 559 -2.43 67.98 -1.75
N TRP A 560 -1.51 68.73 -1.14
CA TRP A 560 -0.38 68.16 -0.39
C TRP A 560 -0.84 67.30 0.78
N PHE A 561 -1.86 67.75 1.53
CA PHE A 561 -2.42 66.94 2.61
C PHE A 561 -3.08 65.66 2.09
N PHE A 562 -3.84 65.74 0.99
CA PHE A 562 -4.47 64.59 0.36
C PHE A 562 -3.43 63.56 -0.14
N THR A 563 -2.42 64.03 -0.89
CA THR A 563 -1.35 63.16 -1.42
C THR A 563 -0.53 62.51 -0.29
N LEU A 564 -0.26 63.24 0.80
CA LEU A 564 0.43 62.69 1.98
C LEU A 564 -0.34 61.52 2.58
N ILE A 565 -1.66 61.64 2.74
CA ILE A 565 -2.52 60.56 3.28
C ILE A 565 -2.50 59.35 2.35
N ILE A 566 -2.68 59.56 1.05
CA ILE A 566 -2.74 58.47 0.06
C ILE A 566 -1.43 57.69 0.03
N ILE A 567 -0.28 58.37 -0.01
CA ILE A 567 1.03 57.71 -0.05
C ILE A 567 1.30 56.97 1.26
N SER A 568 1.00 57.59 2.41
CA SER A 568 1.15 56.93 3.71
C SER A 568 0.30 55.65 3.78
N SER A 569 -0.95 55.70 3.32
CA SER A 569 -1.83 54.53 3.25
C SER A 569 -1.31 53.46 2.29
N TYR A 570 -0.76 53.85 1.15
CA TYR A 570 -0.15 52.93 0.20
C TYR A 570 1.06 52.22 0.81
N THR A 571 1.97 52.96 1.46
CA THR A 571 3.15 52.37 2.11
C THR A 571 2.76 51.42 3.25
N ALA A 572 1.72 51.73 4.02
CA ALA A 572 1.22 50.87 5.08
C ALA A 572 0.61 49.57 4.53
N ASN A 573 -0.25 49.66 3.50
CA ASN A 573 -0.88 48.49 2.88
C ASN A 573 0.14 47.63 2.11
N LEU A 574 1.11 48.24 1.44
CA LEU A 574 2.18 47.52 0.76
C LEU A 574 3.02 46.72 1.76
N ALA A 575 3.39 47.30 2.90
CA ALA A 575 4.10 46.60 3.96
C ALA A 575 3.29 45.42 4.54
N ALA A 576 1.97 45.59 4.72
CA ALA A 576 1.09 44.51 5.18
C ALA A 576 0.90 43.42 4.11
N PHE A 577 0.84 43.79 2.83
CA PHE A 577 0.70 42.84 1.72
C PHE A 577 1.96 41.99 1.53
N LEU A 578 3.14 42.59 1.69
CA LEU A 578 4.42 41.89 1.55
C LEU A 578 4.72 40.95 2.72
N THR A 579 4.13 41.17 3.90
CA THR A 579 4.31 40.29 5.07
C THR A 579 3.34 39.12 5.08
N VAL A 580 2.22 39.20 4.36
CA VAL A 580 1.18 38.16 4.35
C VAL A 580 1.02 37.59 2.94
N GLU A 581 1.84 36.58 2.61
CA GLU A 581 1.49 35.64 1.54
C GLU A 581 0.31 34.79 1.99
N ARG A 582 -0.92 35.24 1.68
CA ARG A 582 -2.12 34.44 1.89
C ARG A 582 -2.16 33.36 0.81
N MET A 583 -2.11 32.10 1.24
CA MET A 583 -2.57 31.00 0.39
C MET A 583 -4.09 31.14 0.29
N GLU A 584 -4.62 31.56 -0.85
CA GLU A 584 -6.07 31.50 -1.10
C GLU A 584 -6.46 30.05 -1.39
N SER A 585 -7.19 29.43 -0.46
CA SER A 585 -7.81 28.12 -0.70
C SER A 585 -9.09 28.31 -1.50
N PRO A 586 -9.35 27.51 -2.57
CA PRO A 586 -10.59 27.59 -3.33
C PRO A 586 -11.82 27.09 -2.55
N ILE A 587 -11.62 26.35 -1.47
CA ILE A 587 -12.66 25.79 -0.59
C ILE A 587 -12.21 25.86 0.87
N ASP A 588 -13.11 26.29 1.77
CA ASP A 588 -12.85 26.31 3.21
C ASP A 588 -13.80 25.38 3.99
N SER A 589 -14.98 25.12 3.44
CA SER A 589 -16.02 24.31 4.10
C SER A 589 -16.70 23.30 3.16
N ALA A 590 -17.35 22.30 3.77
CA ALA A 590 -18.19 21.35 3.02
C ALA A 590 -19.39 22.02 2.33
N ASP A 591 -19.89 23.14 2.87
CA ASP A 591 -20.97 23.91 2.25
C ASP A 591 -20.53 24.52 0.91
N ASP A 592 -19.27 24.92 0.78
CA ASP A 592 -18.74 25.49 -0.46
C ASP A 592 -18.67 24.43 -1.55
N LEU A 593 -18.27 23.20 -1.19
CA LEU A 593 -18.32 22.05 -2.09
C LEU A 593 -19.74 21.77 -2.58
N ALA A 594 -20.75 21.89 -1.72
CA ALA A 594 -22.15 21.64 -2.06
C ALA A 594 -22.77 22.72 -2.97
N LYS A 595 -22.25 23.95 -2.95
CA LYS A 595 -22.73 25.06 -3.80
C LYS A 595 -22.17 25.03 -5.21
N GLN A 596 -21.02 24.38 -5.41
CA GLN A 596 -20.28 24.35 -6.66
C GLN A 596 -20.30 22.96 -7.32
N THR A 597 -19.99 22.88 -8.62
CA THR A 597 -19.96 21.61 -9.37
C THR A 597 -18.66 21.39 -10.17
N LYS A 598 -17.69 22.30 -10.03
CA LYS A 598 -16.41 22.28 -10.74
C LYS A 598 -15.43 21.27 -10.14
N ILE A 599 -15.27 21.30 -8.81
CA ILE A 599 -14.48 20.35 -8.03
C ILE A 599 -15.36 19.15 -7.76
N LEU A 600 -14.94 17.98 -8.23
CA LEU A 600 -15.62 16.73 -7.94
C LEU A 600 -15.27 16.28 -6.53
N TYR A 601 -16.20 15.63 -5.84
CA TYR A 601 -15.94 15.06 -4.52
C TYR A 601 -16.64 13.72 -4.34
N GLY A 602 -16.05 12.86 -3.53
CA GLY A 602 -16.53 11.49 -3.32
C GLY A 602 -15.93 10.81 -2.10
N VAL A 603 -16.36 9.57 -1.89
CA VAL A 603 -16.05 8.72 -0.73
C VAL A 603 -15.67 7.32 -1.20
N VAL A 604 -15.14 6.49 -0.29
CA VAL A 604 -14.90 5.07 -0.53
C VAL A 604 -16.21 4.29 -0.62
N GLU A 605 -16.33 3.39 -1.60
CA GLU A 605 -17.49 2.49 -1.73
C GLU A 605 -17.64 1.58 -0.50
N ASP A 606 -18.88 1.32 -0.09
CA ASP A 606 -19.25 0.49 1.07
C ASP A 606 -18.63 0.93 2.43
N GLY A 607 -18.11 2.15 2.51
CA GLY A 607 -17.54 2.73 3.73
C GLY A 607 -18.57 3.27 4.73
N ALA A 608 -18.13 3.48 5.98
CA ALA A 608 -18.94 4.13 7.02
C ALA A 608 -19.31 5.58 6.67
N THR A 609 -18.42 6.29 5.97
CA THR A 609 -18.64 7.66 5.47
C THR A 609 -19.72 7.70 4.39
N MET A 610 -19.73 6.74 3.47
CA MET A 610 -20.80 6.62 2.47
C MET A 610 -22.17 6.36 3.14
N THR A 611 -22.21 5.45 4.12
CA THR A 611 -23.43 5.15 4.87
C THR A 611 -23.94 6.36 5.65
N PHE A 612 -23.04 7.19 6.17
CA PHE A 612 -23.39 8.47 6.82
C PHE A 612 -24.11 9.41 5.86
N PHE A 613 -23.54 9.67 4.67
CA PHE A 613 -24.17 10.52 3.67
C PHE A 613 -25.47 9.93 3.11
N LYS A 614 -25.59 8.60 3.00
CA LYS A 614 -26.85 7.92 2.60
C LYS A 614 -28.00 8.11 3.60
N LYS A 615 -27.70 8.26 4.89
CA LYS A 615 -28.70 8.30 5.99
C LYS A 615 -28.91 9.68 6.62
N THR A 616 -28.04 10.64 6.30
CA THR A 616 -28.12 11.98 6.87
C THR A 616 -29.42 12.69 6.49
N LYS A 617 -29.91 13.58 7.35
CA LYS A 617 -31.08 14.43 7.11
C LYS A 617 -30.72 15.92 7.04
N ILE A 618 -29.43 16.25 7.09
CA ILE A 618 -28.95 17.63 7.01
C ILE A 618 -28.95 18.05 5.54
N SER A 619 -29.60 19.16 5.23
CA SER A 619 -29.87 19.60 3.85
C SER A 619 -28.62 19.80 3.00
N THR A 620 -27.50 20.28 3.56
CA THR A 620 -26.22 20.37 2.81
C THR A 620 -25.72 18.98 2.42
N TYR A 621 -25.62 18.06 3.39
CA TYR A 621 -25.03 16.74 3.17
C TYR A 621 -25.92 15.82 2.34
N ASP A 622 -27.23 16.01 2.41
CA ASP A 622 -28.20 15.32 1.56
C ASP A 622 -28.03 15.74 0.09
N LYS A 623 -27.87 17.05 -0.20
CA LYS A 623 -27.51 17.52 -1.54
C LYS A 623 -26.17 16.98 -2.02
N MET A 624 -25.18 16.89 -1.13
CA MET A 624 -23.90 16.26 -1.45
C MET A 624 -24.07 14.79 -1.81
N TRP A 625 -24.93 14.06 -1.09
CA TRP A 625 -25.25 12.67 -1.38
C TRP A 625 -25.97 12.51 -2.72
N GLU A 626 -26.96 13.35 -3.04
CA GLU A 626 -27.64 13.33 -4.34
C GLU A 626 -26.64 13.55 -5.49
N PHE A 627 -25.74 14.51 -5.35
CA PHE A 627 -24.65 14.74 -6.31
C PHE A 627 -23.77 13.50 -6.46
N MET A 628 -23.32 12.94 -5.33
CA MET A 628 -22.46 11.75 -5.32
C MET A 628 -23.14 10.52 -5.93
N ASN A 629 -24.42 10.30 -5.62
CA ASN A 629 -25.20 9.18 -6.12
C ASN A 629 -25.51 9.32 -7.61
N SER A 630 -25.80 10.54 -8.08
CA SER A 630 -26.02 10.80 -9.52
C SER A 630 -24.80 10.51 -10.38
N ARG A 631 -23.58 10.62 -9.82
CA ARG A 631 -22.29 10.43 -10.52
C ARG A 631 -21.47 9.27 -9.95
N ARG A 632 -22.13 8.25 -9.41
CA ARG A 632 -21.50 7.17 -8.62
C ARG A 632 -20.24 6.57 -9.25
N GLN A 633 -20.32 6.16 -10.52
CA GLN A 633 -19.20 5.55 -11.25
C GLN A 633 -18.00 6.49 -11.44
N SER A 634 -18.24 7.80 -11.43
CA SER A 634 -17.21 8.80 -11.65
C SER A 634 -16.62 9.33 -10.35
N VAL A 635 -17.34 9.38 -9.23
CA VAL A 635 -16.86 10.06 -8.00
C VAL A 635 -16.45 9.09 -6.90
N MET A 636 -17.04 7.91 -6.83
CA MET A 636 -16.68 6.94 -5.80
C MET A 636 -15.36 6.26 -6.14
N VAL A 637 -14.61 5.91 -5.10
CA VAL A 637 -13.34 5.18 -5.21
C VAL A 637 -13.44 3.86 -4.45
N LYS A 638 -12.68 2.84 -4.85
CA LYS A 638 -12.75 1.53 -4.21
C LYS A 638 -11.97 1.50 -2.91
N ASN A 639 -10.79 2.12 -2.92
CA ASN A 639 -9.83 2.08 -1.82
C ASN A 639 -9.34 3.50 -1.47
N VAL A 640 -8.79 3.67 -0.26
CA VAL A 640 -8.28 4.96 0.21
C VAL A 640 -7.11 5.46 -0.64
N GLU A 641 -6.20 4.57 -1.06
CA GLU A 641 -5.04 4.93 -1.89
C GLU A 641 -5.46 5.44 -3.27
N GLU A 642 -6.47 4.83 -3.89
CA GLU A 642 -7.05 5.33 -5.15
C GLU A 642 -7.58 6.76 -4.98
N GLY A 643 -8.25 7.04 -3.86
CA GLY A 643 -8.73 8.37 -3.51
C GLY A 643 -7.59 9.38 -3.34
N ILE A 644 -6.49 9.01 -2.67
CA ILE A 644 -5.33 9.88 -2.49
C ILE A 644 -4.66 10.19 -3.83
N GLN A 645 -4.41 9.18 -4.66
CA GLN A 645 -3.82 9.35 -6.00
C GLN A 645 -4.70 10.24 -6.89
N ARG A 646 -6.02 10.14 -6.74
CA ARG A 646 -6.97 10.95 -7.48
C ARG A 646 -6.96 12.43 -7.08
N VAL A 647 -6.82 12.73 -5.79
CA VAL A 647 -6.66 14.11 -5.28
C VAL A 647 -5.38 14.74 -5.80
N LEU A 648 -4.29 13.96 -5.92
CA LEU A 648 -3.01 14.45 -6.44
C LEU A 648 -3.05 14.75 -7.95
N THR A 649 -3.78 13.94 -8.71
CA THR A 649 -3.79 14.00 -10.19
C THR A 649 -4.88 14.89 -10.77
N SER A 650 -6.01 15.03 -10.09
CA SER A 650 -7.21 15.71 -10.62
C SER A 650 -7.77 16.76 -9.65
N ASP A 651 -8.65 17.62 -10.15
CA ASP A 651 -9.36 18.61 -9.33
C ASP A 651 -10.51 17.95 -8.54
N TYR A 652 -10.12 17.14 -7.56
CA TYR A 652 -10.98 16.24 -6.80
C TYR A 652 -10.73 16.39 -5.30
N ALA A 653 -11.80 16.49 -4.51
CA ALA A 653 -11.76 16.53 -3.05
C ALA A 653 -12.24 15.20 -2.48
N PHE A 654 -11.44 14.61 -1.59
CA PHE A 654 -11.74 13.28 -1.05
C PHE A 654 -12.19 13.37 0.42
N LEU A 655 -13.38 12.82 0.69
CA LEU A 655 -13.98 12.81 2.02
C LEU A 655 -13.56 11.53 2.75
N MET A 656 -12.73 11.68 3.79
CA MET A 656 -12.22 10.56 4.58
C MET A 656 -12.13 10.94 6.06
N GLU A 657 -11.70 10.01 6.91
CA GLU A 657 -11.54 10.23 8.35
C GLU A 657 -10.31 11.10 8.65
N SER A 658 -10.47 12.05 9.58
CA SER A 658 -9.47 13.09 9.88
C SER A 658 -8.12 12.53 10.34
N THR A 659 -8.12 11.42 11.06
CA THR A 659 -6.90 10.73 11.50
C THR A 659 -6.08 10.22 10.33
N THR A 660 -6.75 9.70 9.29
CA THR A 660 -6.11 9.25 8.06
C THR A 660 -5.59 10.44 7.25
N ILE A 661 -6.32 11.56 7.22
CA ILE A 661 -5.85 12.80 6.58
C ILE A 661 -4.59 13.30 7.26
N GLU A 662 -4.61 13.44 8.59
CA GLU A 662 -3.46 13.88 9.39
C GLU A 662 -2.23 12.99 9.13
N PHE A 663 -2.44 11.68 9.02
CA PHE A 663 -1.38 10.73 8.72
C PHE A 663 -0.77 10.90 7.33
N VAL A 664 -1.61 11.15 6.32
CA VAL A 664 -1.21 11.30 4.92
C VAL A 664 -0.55 12.65 4.67
N THR A 665 -1.08 13.74 5.23
CA THR A 665 -0.53 15.10 5.07
C THR A 665 0.84 15.25 5.74
N GLN A 666 1.10 14.55 6.84
CA GLN A 666 2.43 14.47 7.49
C GLN A 666 3.50 13.82 6.60
N ARG A 667 3.10 12.99 5.62
CA ARG A 667 4.03 12.32 4.68
C ARG A 667 4.08 12.99 3.32
N ASN A 668 2.95 13.53 2.86
CA ASN A 668 2.82 14.10 1.53
C ASN A 668 2.39 15.57 1.64
N CYS A 669 3.37 16.45 1.45
CA CYS A 669 3.20 17.90 1.64
C CYS A 669 2.40 18.58 0.51
N ASN A 670 2.10 17.85 -0.56
CA ASN A 670 1.23 18.32 -1.64
C ASN A 670 -0.26 18.20 -1.28
N LEU A 671 -0.59 17.69 -0.09
CA LEU A 671 -1.95 17.51 0.38
C LEU A 671 -2.19 18.38 1.61
N THR A 672 -3.43 18.85 1.75
CA THR A 672 -3.89 19.67 2.86
C THR A 672 -5.26 19.22 3.32
N GLN A 673 -5.47 19.26 4.64
CA GLN A 673 -6.80 19.12 5.22
C GLN A 673 -7.55 20.44 5.07
N ILE A 674 -8.81 20.37 4.63
CA ILE A 674 -9.67 21.53 4.46
C ILE A 674 -10.88 21.42 5.39
N GLY A 675 -11.17 22.53 6.05
CA GLY A 675 -12.30 22.65 6.98
C GLY A 675 -12.09 21.89 8.29
N GLY A 676 -13.14 21.90 9.11
CA GLY A 676 -13.19 21.17 10.38
C GLY A 676 -13.66 19.73 10.22
N LEU A 677 -14.03 19.14 11.35
CA LEU A 677 -14.70 17.84 11.41
C LEU A 677 -16.20 18.03 11.07
N ILE A 678 -16.67 17.35 10.03
CA ILE A 678 -18.05 17.36 9.55
C ILE A 678 -18.99 16.68 10.56
N ASP A 679 -18.48 15.65 11.23
CA ASP A 679 -19.16 14.92 12.29
C ASP A 679 -18.20 14.61 13.45
N SER A 680 -18.77 14.08 14.53
CA SER A 680 -18.02 13.63 15.70
C SER A 680 -18.18 12.12 15.84
N LYS A 681 -17.16 11.39 15.43
CA LYS A 681 -17.03 9.95 15.59
C LYS A 681 -15.91 9.63 16.57
N ALA A 682 -15.85 8.37 16.96
CA ALA A 682 -14.73 7.90 17.74
C ALA A 682 -14.46 6.43 17.46
N TYR A 683 -13.20 6.04 17.63
CA TYR A 683 -12.82 4.63 17.68
C TYR A 683 -12.92 4.11 19.10
N GLY A 684 -13.50 2.92 19.21
CA GLY A 684 -13.62 2.18 20.45
C GLY A 684 -13.15 0.75 20.27
N VAL A 685 -12.86 0.08 21.38
CA VAL A 685 -12.56 -1.35 21.37
C VAL A 685 -13.88 -2.12 21.35
N GLY A 686 -14.04 -2.98 20.34
CA GLY A 686 -15.22 -3.83 20.19
C GLY A 686 -15.13 -5.09 21.05
N THR A 687 -16.20 -5.43 21.73
CA THR A 687 -16.35 -6.64 22.57
C THR A 687 -17.65 -7.35 22.23
N PRO A 688 -17.74 -8.68 22.42
CA PRO A 688 -19.01 -9.38 22.32
C PRO A 688 -20.03 -8.81 23.30
N MET A 689 -21.31 -8.83 22.93
CA MET A 689 -22.38 -8.24 23.73
C MET A 689 -22.44 -8.87 25.14
N GLY A 690 -22.44 -8.03 26.19
CA GLY A 690 -22.46 -8.51 27.57
C GLY A 690 -21.12 -9.06 28.10
N SER A 691 -20.01 -8.82 27.39
CA SER A 691 -18.68 -9.28 27.79
C SER A 691 -18.21 -8.62 29.10
N PRO A 692 -17.70 -9.40 30.08
CA PRO A 692 -17.15 -8.85 31.32
C PRO A 692 -15.85 -8.07 31.12
N TYR A 693 -15.22 -8.17 29.93
CA TYR A 693 -13.99 -7.46 29.61
C TYR A 693 -14.23 -5.98 29.32
N ARG A 694 -15.43 -5.61 28.83
CA ARG A 694 -15.77 -4.24 28.44
C ARG A 694 -15.50 -3.21 29.53
N ASP A 695 -15.96 -3.49 30.76
CA ASP A 695 -15.83 -2.55 31.88
C ASP A 695 -14.37 -2.40 32.31
N LYS A 696 -13.62 -3.52 32.34
CA LYS A 696 -12.19 -3.51 32.67
C LYS A 696 -11.37 -2.73 31.63
N ILE A 697 -11.66 -2.95 30.35
CA ILE A 697 -10.99 -2.25 29.25
C ILE A 697 -11.36 -0.76 29.29
N THR A 698 -12.61 -0.42 29.58
CA THR A 698 -13.06 0.96 29.71
C THR A 698 -12.28 1.71 30.79
N ILE A 699 -12.11 1.11 31.97
CA ILE A 699 -11.32 1.69 33.06
C ILE A 699 -9.86 1.84 32.64
N ALA A 700 -9.27 0.82 31.99
CA ALA A 700 -7.89 0.89 31.52
C ALA A 700 -7.67 1.97 30.45
N ILE A 701 -8.63 2.18 29.53
CA ILE A 701 -8.55 3.27 28.53
C ILE A 701 -8.61 4.64 29.21
N LEU A 702 -9.48 4.82 30.21
CA LEU A 702 -9.56 6.07 30.97
C LEU A 702 -8.25 6.35 31.71
N GLN A 703 -7.64 5.32 32.32
CA GLN A 703 -6.32 5.44 32.94
C GLN A 703 -5.24 5.85 31.91
N LEU A 704 -5.21 5.23 30.73
CA LEU A 704 -4.25 5.59 29.67
C LEU A 704 -4.47 7.03 29.14
N GLN A 705 -5.71 7.51 29.16
CA GLN A 705 -6.06 8.89 28.81
C GLN A 705 -5.58 9.89 29.88
N GLU A 706 -5.80 9.59 31.16
CA GLU A 706 -5.35 10.43 32.29
C GLU A 706 -3.82 10.51 32.39
N GLU A 707 -3.11 9.40 32.12
CA GLU A 707 -1.65 9.34 32.07
C GLU A 707 -1.07 10.02 30.80
N GLY A 708 -1.90 10.42 29.84
CA GLY A 708 -1.46 11.00 28.56
C GLY A 708 -0.78 10.00 27.61
N LYS A 709 -0.80 8.70 27.92
CA LYS A 709 -0.19 7.65 27.09
C LYS A 709 -0.82 7.53 25.71
N LEU A 710 -2.13 7.72 25.59
CA LEU A 710 -2.81 7.72 24.29
C LEU A 710 -2.27 8.83 23.37
N HIS A 711 -2.00 10.02 23.92
CA HIS A 711 -1.39 11.12 23.18
C HIS A 711 0.06 10.81 22.77
N MET A 712 0.87 10.29 23.69
CA MET A 712 2.26 9.89 23.38
C MET A 712 2.32 8.83 22.27
N MET A 713 1.43 7.83 22.30
CA MET A 713 1.33 6.83 21.24
C MET A 713 0.84 7.44 19.92
N LYS A 714 -0.10 8.39 19.95
CA LYS A 714 -0.55 9.10 18.75
C LYS A 714 0.62 9.84 18.11
N GLU A 715 1.35 10.66 18.85
CA GLU A 715 2.51 11.39 18.34
C GLU A 715 3.57 10.44 17.75
N LYS A 716 3.86 9.34 18.44
CA LYS A 716 4.83 8.33 17.96
C LYS A 716 4.49 7.79 16.57
N TRP A 717 3.21 7.50 16.30
CA TRP A 717 2.78 6.83 15.07
C TRP A 717 2.35 7.81 13.95
N TRP A 718 1.92 9.02 14.30
CA TRP A 718 1.49 10.05 13.33
C TRP A 718 2.59 11.03 12.94
N ARG A 719 3.61 11.26 13.79
CA ARG A 719 4.69 12.22 13.48
C ARG A 719 5.54 11.68 12.33
N GLY A 720 5.48 12.36 11.18
CA GLY A 720 6.26 12.02 9.99
C GLY A 720 7.43 12.96 9.79
N ASN A 721 8.63 12.42 9.53
CA ASN A 721 9.80 13.22 9.10
C ASN A 721 9.70 13.68 7.62
N GLY A 722 8.51 13.61 7.02
CA GLY A 722 8.33 13.76 5.58
C GLY A 722 8.11 15.20 5.11
N CYS A 723 7.50 16.03 5.95
CA CYS A 723 7.28 17.43 5.66
C CYS A 723 8.03 18.31 6.66
N PRO A 724 8.72 19.38 6.21
CA PRO A 724 9.24 20.37 7.13
C PRO A 724 8.06 20.89 7.98
N GLU A 725 8.22 20.88 9.30
CA GLU A 725 7.31 21.63 10.17
C GLU A 725 7.22 23.04 9.59
N GLU A 726 6.02 23.63 9.55
CA GLU A 726 5.87 25.04 9.14
C GLU A 726 6.65 25.88 10.16
N GLU A 727 7.95 26.08 9.89
CA GLU A 727 8.75 27.07 10.56
C GLU A 727 7.95 28.37 10.45
N SER A 728 7.61 28.91 11.62
CA SER A 728 6.95 30.20 11.76
C SER A 728 7.54 31.13 10.70
N LYS A 729 6.73 31.52 9.71
CA LYS A 729 7.18 32.29 8.53
C LYS A 729 7.97 33.51 9.00
N GLU A 730 9.29 33.38 9.11
CA GLU A 730 10.16 34.52 9.35
C GLU A 730 10.12 35.37 8.09
N ALA A 731 10.09 36.70 8.28
CA ALA A 731 9.94 37.65 7.19
C ALA A 731 11.03 37.41 6.14
N SER A 732 10.63 36.86 4.99
CA SER A 732 11.54 36.53 3.91
C SER A 732 12.04 37.80 3.21
N ALA A 733 13.29 37.80 2.75
CA ALA A 733 13.85 38.92 1.99
C ALA A 733 13.03 39.18 0.71
N LEU A 734 12.86 40.45 0.33
CA LEU A 734 12.08 40.82 -0.86
C LEU A 734 12.72 40.24 -2.13
N GLY A 735 12.03 39.28 -2.76
CA GLY A 735 12.46 38.67 -4.02
C GLY A 735 12.29 39.60 -5.23
N VAL A 736 13.10 39.37 -6.27
CA VAL A 736 13.01 40.08 -7.57
C VAL A 736 11.63 39.94 -8.21
N GLN A 737 10.86 38.89 -7.89
CA GLN A 737 9.51 38.66 -8.42
C GLN A 737 8.51 39.75 -7.98
N ASN A 738 8.66 40.31 -6.77
CA ASN A 738 7.77 41.34 -6.23
C ASN A 738 8.12 42.76 -6.74
N ILE A 739 9.39 43.00 -7.10
CA ILE A 739 9.90 44.32 -7.51
C ILE A 739 10.16 44.39 -9.02
N GLY A 740 10.18 43.26 -9.73
CA GLY A 740 10.54 43.15 -11.14
C GLY A 740 9.72 44.04 -12.08
N GLY A 741 8.42 44.24 -11.80
CA GLY A 741 7.58 45.14 -12.58
C GLY A 741 8.04 46.60 -12.58
N ILE A 742 8.66 47.07 -11.50
CA ILE A 742 9.17 48.44 -11.38
C ILE A 742 10.30 48.67 -12.38
N PHE A 743 11.19 47.69 -12.56
CA PHE A 743 12.28 47.76 -13.56
C PHE A 743 11.75 47.76 -14.99
N ILE A 744 10.66 47.04 -15.27
CA ILE A 744 10.03 47.02 -16.59
C ILE A 744 9.42 48.38 -16.92
N VAL A 745 8.71 48.99 -15.96
CA VAL A 745 8.14 50.35 -16.13
C VAL A 745 9.24 51.38 -16.37
N LEU A 746 10.36 51.29 -15.64
CA LEU A 746 11.52 52.16 -15.83
C LEU A 746 12.10 52.01 -17.25
N ALA A 747 12.33 50.78 -17.71
CA ALA A 747 12.87 50.53 -19.05
C ALA A 747 11.92 51.03 -20.14
N ALA A 748 10.62 50.79 -20.00
CA ALA A 748 9.61 51.30 -20.93
C ALA A 748 9.57 52.83 -20.97
N GLY A 749 9.69 53.49 -19.81
CA GLY A 749 9.75 54.95 -19.72
C GLY A 749 10.98 55.55 -20.42
N LEU A 750 12.15 54.94 -20.25
CA LEU A 750 13.38 55.35 -20.94
C LEU A 750 13.24 55.22 -22.47
N VAL A 751 12.73 54.09 -22.94
CA VAL A 751 12.52 53.86 -24.38
C VAL A 751 11.52 54.86 -24.95
N LEU A 752 10.39 55.09 -24.27
CA LEU A 752 9.39 56.07 -24.68
C LEU A 752 9.97 57.48 -24.74
N SER A 753 10.79 57.87 -23.75
CA SER A 753 11.43 59.19 -23.73
C SER A 753 12.34 59.42 -24.94
N VAL A 754 13.11 58.39 -25.36
CA VAL A 754 13.95 58.45 -26.56
C VAL A 754 13.08 58.61 -27.81
N PHE A 755 11.98 57.87 -27.92
CA PHE A 755 11.06 58.01 -29.05
C PHE A 755 10.40 59.39 -29.12
N VAL A 756 9.98 59.95 -27.98
CA VAL A 756 9.42 61.30 -27.92
C VAL A 756 10.48 62.33 -28.31
N ALA A 757 11.70 62.23 -27.78
CA ALA A 757 12.79 63.14 -28.14
C ALA A 757 13.13 63.08 -29.64
N VAL A 758 13.18 61.89 -30.23
CA VAL A 758 13.35 61.72 -31.68
C VAL A 758 12.17 62.36 -32.43
N GLY A 759 10.94 62.15 -31.96
CA GLY A 759 9.75 62.78 -32.51
C GLY A 759 9.80 64.32 -32.47
N GLU A 760 10.22 64.90 -31.35
CA GLU A 760 10.40 66.35 -31.19
C GLU A 760 11.47 66.90 -32.12
N VAL A 761 12.61 66.21 -32.24
CA VAL A 761 13.68 66.58 -33.17
C VAL A 761 13.19 66.50 -34.62
N LEU A 762 12.43 65.46 -35.00
CA LEU A 762 11.84 65.33 -36.33
C LEU A 762 10.78 66.40 -36.60
N TYR A 763 9.94 66.72 -35.61
CA TYR A 763 8.92 67.76 -35.73
C TYR A 763 9.56 69.15 -35.86
N LYS A 764 10.51 69.47 -34.99
CA LYS A 764 11.21 70.76 -34.98
C LYS A 764 12.11 70.92 -36.20
N SER A 765 12.76 69.86 -36.68
CA SER A 765 13.52 69.89 -37.93
C SER A 765 12.61 70.08 -39.15
N LYS A 766 11.42 69.48 -39.19
CA LYS A 766 10.43 69.72 -40.25
C LYS A 766 9.88 71.15 -40.23
N GLN A 767 9.61 71.69 -39.03
CA GLN A 767 9.17 73.07 -38.85
C GLN A 767 10.28 74.06 -39.26
N ASN A 768 11.54 73.80 -38.88
CA ASN A 768 12.68 74.60 -39.31
C ASN A 768 12.95 74.48 -40.82
N ALA A 769 12.77 73.31 -41.42
CA ALA A 769 12.88 73.15 -42.88
C ALA A 769 11.76 73.89 -43.63
N GLN A 770 10.57 74.02 -43.04
CA GLN A 770 9.51 74.89 -43.57
C GLN A 770 9.83 76.38 -43.37
N LEU A 771 10.44 76.75 -42.23
CA LEU A 771 10.90 78.11 -41.95
C LEU A 771 12.05 78.53 -42.87
N GLU A 772 13.01 77.65 -43.14
CA GLU A 772 14.12 77.86 -44.08
C GLU A 772 13.63 77.99 -45.52
N LYS A 773 12.62 77.21 -45.94
CA LYS A 773 11.96 77.43 -47.25
C LYS A 773 11.29 78.81 -47.34
N CYS A 774 10.74 79.32 -46.24
CA CYS A 774 10.15 80.66 -46.16
C CYS A 774 11.24 81.76 -46.17
N LEU A 775 12.36 81.55 -45.47
CA LEU A 775 13.52 82.43 -45.46
C LEU A 775 14.24 82.49 -46.82
N VAL A 776 14.35 81.39 -47.55
CA VAL A 776 14.88 81.36 -48.93
C VAL A 776 13.96 82.10 -49.91
N SER A 777 12.63 82.02 -49.72
CA SER A 777 11.66 82.83 -50.47
C SER A 777 11.80 84.33 -50.16
N LEU A 778 11.96 84.70 -48.89
CA LEU A 778 12.18 86.10 -48.46
C LEU A 778 13.54 86.66 -48.90
N LEU A 779 14.60 85.85 -48.92
CA LEU A 779 15.91 86.24 -49.47
C LEU A 779 15.88 86.40 -50.99
N CYS A 780 15.14 85.55 -51.74
CA CYS A 780 14.93 85.76 -53.17
C CYS A 780 14.19 87.08 -53.45
N ILE A 781 13.18 87.43 -52.63
CA ILE A 781 12.46 88.71 -52.75
C ILE A 781 13.37 89.90 -52.40
N SER A 782 14.24 89.79 -51.40
CA SER A 782 15.17 90.87 -51.03
C SER A 782 16.29 91.08 -52.07
N ILE A 783 16.77 90.00 -52.72
CA ILE A 783 17.73 90.08 -53.84
C ILE A 783 17.06 90.67 -55.08
N PHE A 784 15.80 90.32 -55.36
CA PHE A 784 15.00 90.91 -56.44
C PHE A 784 14.79 92.42 -56.23
N PHE A 785 14.47 92.85 -55.00
CA PHE A 785 14.34 94.26 -54.64
C PHE A 785 15.67 95.02 -54.69
N ARG A 786 16.79 94.40 -54.29
CA ARG A 786 18.14 95.00 -54.44
C ARG A 786 18.54 95.16 -55.91
N SER A 787 18.12 94.27 -56.80
CA SER A 787 18.36 94.40 -58.25
C SER A 787 17.56 95.56 -58.86
N ILE A 788 16.30 95.74 -58.43
CA ILE A 788 15.44 96.87 -58.87
C ILE A 788 15.97 98.22 -58.36
N LEU A 789 16.42 98.29 -57.09
CA LEU A 789 17.03 99.51 -56.52
C LEU A 789 18.35 99.90 -57.19
N LYS A 790 19.14 98.93 -57.68
CA LYS A 790 20.37 99.21 -58.43
C LYS A 790 20.10 99.71 -59.85
N GLN A 791 18.93 99.38 -60.41
CA GLN A 791 18.50 99.83 -61.74
C GLN A 791 17.90 101.26 -61.71
N TYR A 792 17.38 101.70 -60.56
CA TYR A 792 16.88 103.07 -60.33
C TYR A 792 17.97 104.10 -59.95
N SER A 793 19.15 103.66 -59.49
CA SER A 793 20.27 104.55 -59.12
C SER A 793 21.17 104.98 -60.29
N ASN A 794 20.89 104.53 -61.53
CA ASN A 794 21.64 104.90 -62.75
C ASN A 794 20.80 105.76 -63.73
N LEU A 795 19.71 106.37 -63.24
CA LEU A 795 18.85 107.30 -63.98
C LEU A 795 18.40 108.47 -63.09
N HIS A 796 19.36 109.14 -62.44
CA HIS A 796 19.48 110.60 -62.34
C HIS A 796 20.72 111.03 -61.57
#